data_AF-A0A0C2CU29-F1
#
_entry.id   AF-A0A0C2CU29-F1
#
_cell.length_a   1.000
_cell.length_b   1.000
_cell.length_c   1.000
_cell.angle_alpha   90.00
_cell.angle_beta   90.00
_cell.angle_gamma   90.00
#
_symmetry.space_group_name_H-M   'P 1'
#
loop_
_entity.id
_entity.type
_entity.pdbx_description
1 polymer ?
#
loop_
_entity_poly.entity_id
_entity_poly.type
_entity_poly.pdbx_seq_one_letter_code
_entity_poly.pdbx_strand_id
1 'polypeptide(L)'
;MDRRRLTSLHGRALAGLGLVALVGVTPLGCSDDTIDPGNETGGDGSCPLTGALVISEVVANVPGADAGLEWFEIYNASGASIDLQGLTLVYAKTDGTGRKTHTITRSVELPAGGYAVVGSMLDELVEGMPNVDYGYANVLGEFGNTAGYLAIECDDIIDEIYYVDASENASRTLSGFQAPDAIANDDLDSWCDSKTALSPEFAATPRAANDLCGGSSTCLEGGDLIDVIPPAPGELVITEVHPNPAAAAEGDGEWFEIHSLATTDIHLNNLQIAKTFDVATKDIIAVAECLVLSPGEYAVIAGNADSLLNGALPPDTLVWESKVAMSNSNGARWIGVDEQTLDAVTWDTTTDGASRQLDPDFFDPLANDDLTLWCKGTTPYGDGDLGTPGAPNAQCPIPPPDGQCYENGELRDITPVDDGDLEITEFLANPQAVDDGKGEWFEVLAKASGDLNGLQIGKAGEVQHTVDFGDAPGFGGDECITVSPGDHVVFAHSDDPLVNGGMPQVDVLFDMAINNSNSDLFVRFEAGAGDQATWTTTTPGHSKSKDALGNWCDGAGVYGDGDEGTPGEANPMCEGGGNSGMCTDPDTMLERVINPPLPGQLTISELMPDPAGAPDASGEWFELHAHAAFDLNGLELGKNNVVSHVVSSDTCIEVADDSYIVFARTEVDADNCALPSVDHVYAGLSLSNSNGSMHIGLGGLVFDEYSWSSVSSGKSLSYDPMSMEWCDAVAPFGCGDLGTPGDLNPACDGGGNNEGMCMDGMVMREIVNPSLGDLVISEFMANPDAVSDANGEWFEIRALAAFDLNGVELGRLFADGPLATIADPNCLAVAPGDSTLIARNGDNMVNGGLPAVDVLISFGLTNSNSALYAGVGGVLLDQVTWVSVATGASTSLDPDNYDDILNDPPVAWCPATTPYGLGDLGSPGADNQQCQ
;
A
#
# COMPACT_ATOMS: atom_id res chain seq x y z
N MET A 1 30.77 -46.70 -12.63
CA MET A 1 32.13 -47.10 -13.05
C MET A 1 32.97 -45.84 -13.11
N ASP A 2 34.20 -45.96 -12.62
CA ASP A 2 35.09 -44.92 -12.08
C ASP A 2 35.41 -43.73 -13.02
N ARG A 3 35.29 -42.48 -12.53
CA ARG A 3 36.23 -41.37 -12.80
C ARG A 3 36.03 -40.21 -11.82
N ARG A 4 37.15 -39.59 -11.46
CA ARG A 4 37.45 -38.85 -10.23
C ARG A 4 36.97 -37.40 -10.27
N ARG A 5 36.38 -36.95 -9.15
CA ARG A 5 36.17 -35.55 -8.77
C ARG A 5 37.45 -34.95 -8.18
N LEU A 6 37.74 -33.69 -8.48
CA LEU A 6 38.64 -32.82 -7.70
C LEU A 6 37.87 -31.56 -7.34
N THR A 7 37.59 -31.41 -6.06
CA THR A 7 36.97 -30.23 -5.43
C THR A 7 38.03 -29.39 -4.71
N SER A 8 37.82 -28.08 -4.79
CA SER A 8 38.33 -26.94 -4.02
C SER A 8 38.80 -27.19 -2.58
N LEU A 9 39.77 -26.39 -2.12
CA LEU A 9 39.94 -26.04 -0.70
C LEU A 9 40.54 -24.63 -0.52
N HIS A 10 39.86 -23.86 0.34
CA HIS A 10 40.13 -22.51 0.83
C HIS A 10 41.37 -22.37 1.75
N GLY A 11 41.92 -21.14 1.82
CA GLY A 11 42.03 -20.41 3.10
C GLY A 11 43.36 -20.37 3.91
N ARG A 12 43.93 -19.16 3.98
CA ARG A 12 44.64 -18.47 5.10
C ARG A 12 46.01 -18.97 5.66
N ALA A 13 46.94 -17.99 5.65
CA ALA A 13 47.86 -17.56 6.73
C ALA A 13 49.35 -18.02 6.81
N LEU A 14 50.21 -16.98 6.77
CA LEU A 14 51.51 -16.72 7.43
C LEU A 14 52.83 -17.44 7.05
N ALA A 15 53.74 -16.60 6.53
CA ALA A 15 55.15 -16.40 6.89
C ALA A 15 56.17 -17.55 6.78
N GLY A 16 57.10 -17.40 5.82
CA GLY A 16 58.40 -18.08 5.81
C GLY A 16 59.38 -17.39 4.87
N LEU A 17 60.35 -16.65 5.42
CA LEU A 17 61.51 -16.13 4.70
C LEU A 17 62.28 -17.28 4.02
N GLY A 18 62.61 -17.09 2.74
CA GLY A 18 63.49 -17.99 1.98
C GLY A 18 64.10 -17.29 0.78
N LEU A 19 65.29 -16.70 0.99
CA LEU A 19 66.18 -16.18 -0.03
C LEU A 19 66.80 -17.35 -0.83
N VAL A 20 66.98 -17.23 -2.15
CA VAL A 20 68.21 -17.53 -2.94
C VAL A 20 67.95 -18.01 -4.39
N ALA A 21 68.61 -17.28 -5.31
CA ALA A 21 69.18 -17.63 -6.63
C ALA A 21 68.27 -17.89 -7.85
N LEU A 22 68.17 -16.89 -8.72
CA LEU A 22 68.01 -17.08 -10.17
C LEU A 22 69.36 -17.49 -10.79
N VAL A 23 69.34 -18.62 -11.50
CA VAL A 23 70.37 -19.03 -12.46
C VAL A 23 69.81 -18.78 -13.85
N GLY A 24 70.51 -17.96 -14.64
CA GLY A 24 70.14 -17.64 -16.01
C GLY A 24 70.37 -18.82 -16.97
N VAL A 25 69.49 -18.91 -17.97
CA VAL A 25 69.68 -19.75 -19.15
C VAL A 25 69.35 -18.90 -20.38
N THR A 26 70.32 -18.82 -21.28
CA THR A 26 70.32 -18.12 -22.58
C THR A 26 69.54 -18.87 -23.65
N PRO A 27 69.07 -18.19 -24.71
CA PRO A 27 69.04 -18.76 -26.05
C PRO A 27 70.03 -18.04 -27.01
N LEU A 28 70.40 -18.77 -28.06
CA LEU A 28 71.47 -18.52 -29.03
C LEU A 28 71.03 -17.58 -30.18
N GLY A 29 71.99 -16.85 -30.76
CA GLY A 29 71.86 -16.02 -31.98
C GLY A 29 71.53 -16.79 -33.27
N CYS A 30 71.29 -16.17 -34.44
CA CYS A 30 71.77 -14.94 -35.09
C CYS A 30 70.72 -14.48 -36.16
N SER A 31 70.74 -13.34 -36.86
CA SER A 31 71.76 -12.34 -37.25
C SER A 31 71.04 -11.00 -37.56
N ASP A 32 71.42 -9.90 -36.91
CA ASP A 32 72.36 -8.87 -37.43
C ASP A 32 71.74 -7.94 -38.50
N ASP A 33 71.05 -6.91 -38.04
CA ASP A 33 71.34 -5.55 -38.50
C ASP A 33 71.46 -4.65 -37.25
N THR A 34 72.65 -4.13 -37.04
CA THR A 34 73.04 -3.33 -35.88
C THR A 34 72.40 -1.94 -35.90
N ILE A 35 71.54 -1.65 -34.93
CA ILE A 35 71.41 -0.31 -34.35
C ILE A 35 71.87 -0.40 -32.89
N ASP A 36 72.79 0.48 -32.52
CA ASP A 36 73.50 0.58 -31.25
C ASP A 36 72.53 1.00 -30.11
N PRO A 37 72.35 0.22 -29.01
CA PRO A 37 71.41 0.56 -27.94
C PRO A 37 72.06 1.49 -26.91
N GLY A 38 72.61 2.60 -27.37
CA GLY A 38 73.63 3.32 -26.63
C GLY A 38 73.70 4.83 -26.81
N ASN A 39 72.63 5.52 -27.25
CA ASN A 39 72.55 6.99 -27.12
C ASN A 39 71.13 7.57 -27.35
N GLU A 40 70.15 7.21 -26.53
CA GLU A 40 68.78 7.79 -26.62
C GLU A 40 68.52 8.75 -25.44
N THR A 41 69.45 9.68 -25.18
CA THR A 41 69.16 10.81 -24.26
C THR A 41 68.50 11.91 -25.07
N GLY A 42 67.17 11.96 -25.07
CA GLY A 42 66.34 13.06 -25.59
C GLY A 42 66.51 14.36 -24.80
N GLY A 43 67.73 14.89 -24.74
CA GLY A 43 68.08 16.17 -24.12
C GLY A 43 69.05 17.03 -24.95
N ASP A 44 69.26 16.69 -26.23
CA ASP A 44 70.27 17.34 -27.10
C ASP A 44 69.69 18.08 -28.32
N GLY A 45 68.40 17.93 -28.64
CA GLY A 45 67.77 18.56 -29.80
C GLY A 45 67.79 17.72 -31.09
N SER A 46 68.04 16.41 -31.00
CA SER A 46 67.83 15.46 -32.09
C SER A 46 66.35 15.02 -32.21
N CYS A 47 65.83 14.96 -33.44
CA CYS A 47 64.46 14.50 -33.72
C CYS A 47 64.23 13.04 -33.26
N PRO A 48 63.06 12.72 -32.66
CA PRO A 48 62.62 11.34 -32.45
C PRO A 48 62.54 10.56 -33.76
N LEU A 49 62.75 9.23 -33.68
CA LEU A 49 62.56 8.32 -34.80
C LEU A 49 61.08 8.25 -35.20
N THR A 50 60.80 7.96 -36.47
CA THR A 50 59.43 7.63 -36.93
C THR A 50 58.84 6.51 -36.06
N GLY A 51 57.61 6.71 -35.61
CA GLY A 51 56.88 5.83 -34.69
C GLY A 51 57.28 5.92 -33.21
N ALA A 52 58.23 6.77 -32.82
CA ALA A 52 58.59 6.95 -31.41
C ALA A 52 57.51 7.70 -30.60
N LEU A 53 56.70 8.52 -31.27
CA LEU A 53 55.51 9.16 -30.75
C LEU A 53 54.34 8.73 -31.62
N VAL A 54 53.16 8.52 -31.03
CA VAL A 54 51.97 8.01 -31.73
C VAL A 54 50.76 8.84 -31.33
N ILE A 55 50.02 9.37 -32.29
CA ILE A 55 48.73 10.01 -32.06
C ILE A 55 47.71 8.90 -31.76
N SER A 56 47.08 8.99 -30.60
CA SER A 56 46.28 7.89 -30.03
C SER A 56 44.81 8.27 -29.77
N GLU A 57 44.49 9.56 -29.66
CA GLU A 57 43.12 10.01 -29.41
C GLU A 57 42.91 11.42 -29.99
N VAL A 58 41.70 11.72 -30.48
CA VAL A 58 41.35 12.99 -31.12
C VAL A 58 39.97 13.45 -30.69
N VAL A 59 39.87 14.69 -30.21
CA VAL A 59 38.62 15.42 -30.03
C VAL A 59 38.55 16.53 -31.07
N ALA A 60 37.74 16.31 -32.11
CA ALA A 60 37.53 17.23 -33.21
C ALA A 60 36.09 17.77 -33.30
N ASN A 61 35.21 17.33 -32.41
CA ASN A 61 33.80 17.71 -32.36
C ASN A 61 33.33 17.60 -30.91
N VAL A 62 32.74 18.66 -30.36
CA VAL A 62 32.22 18.67 -28.98
C VAL A 62 30.84 19.33 -28.93
N PRO A 63 30.02 19.09 -27.90
CA PRO A 63 28.70 19.70 -27.84
C PRO A 63 28.80 21.23 -27.75
N GLY A 64 28.25 21.94 -28.72
CA GLY A 64 28.22 23.40 -28.74
C GLY A 64 29.26 24.03 -29.66
N ALA A 65 30.06 24.98 -29.16
CA ALA A 65 31.08 25.63 -29.95
C ALA A 65 32.43 24.92 -29.75
N ASP A 66 32.98 24.37 -30.83
CA ASP A 66 34.25 23.61 -30.81
C ASP A 66 35.45 24.47 -30.39
N ALA A 67 35.37 25.77 -30.65
CA ALA A 67 36.46 26.72 -30.42
C ALA A 67 36.94 26.70 -28.96
N GLY A 68 38.15 26.16 -28.76
CA GLY A 68 38.81 26.12 -27.45
C GLY A 68 38.77 24.77 -26.74
N LEU A 69 38.09 23.77 -27.32
CA LEU A 69 37.81 22.49 -26.67
C LEU A 69 38.39 21.28 -27.44
N GLU A 70 38.92 21.50 -28.63
CA GLU A 70 39.55 20.47 -29.46
C GLU A 70 40.96 20.13 -28.95
N TRP A 71 41.34 18.85 -29.02
CA TRP A 71 42.66 18.36 -28.64
C TRP A 71 42.98 17.03 -29.32
N PHE A 72 44.24 16.63 -29.29
CA PHE A 72 44.65 15.26 -29.60
C PHE A 72 45.73 14.79 -28.63
N GLU A 73 45.85 13.47 -28.48
CA GLU A 73 46.76 12.83 -27.54
C GLU A 73 47.93 12.16 -28.23
N ILE A 74 49.11 12.33 -27.63
CA ILE A 74 50.39 11.79 -28.09
C ILE A 74 50.88 10.77 -27.05
N TYR A 75 51.08 9.54 -27.49
CA TYR A 75 51.69 8.46 -26.73
C TYR A 75 53.18 8.35 -27.06
N ASN A 76 54.01 8.08 -26.05
CA ASN A 76 55.43 7.77 -26.25
C ASN A 76 55.66 6.26 -26.32
N ALA A 77 55.75 5.74 -27.55
CA ALA A 77 56.03 4.34 -27.85
C ALA A 77 57.52 3.96 -27.75
N SER A 78 58.40 4.93 -27.46
CA SER A 78 59.82 4.67 -27.26
C SER A 78 60.12 4.07 -25.88
N GLY A 79 61.33 3.52 -25.72
CA GLY A 79 61.83 3.02 -24.44
C GLY A 79 62.40 4.09 -23.50
N ALA A 80 62.33 5.39 -23.84
CA ALA A 80 62.95 6.48 -23.10
C ALA A 80 62.02 7.70 -22.96
N SER A 81 62.35 8.65 -22.07
CA SER A 81 61.64 9.94 -21.99
C SER A 81 61.94 10.78 -23.24
N ILE A 82 60.92 11.43 -23.80
CA ILE A 82 61.03 12.36 -24.92
C ILE A 82 60.50 13.72 -24.47
N ASP A 83 61.29 14.78 -24.63
CA ASP A 83 60.79 16.14 -24.51
C ASP A 83 60.14 16.56 -25.84
N LEU A 84 58.87 16.95 -25.81
CA LEU A 84 58.14 17.38 -27.01
C LEU A 84 58.54 18.79 -27.50
N GLN A 85 59.36 19.53 -26.76
CA GLN A 85 59.79 20.87 -27.15
C GLN A 85 60.47 20.89 -28.53
N GLY A 86 60.02 21.80 -29.40
CA GLY A 86 60.58 21.99 -30.75
C GLY A 86 59.92 21.12 -31.82
N LEU A 87 59.10 20.14 -31.45
CA LEU A 87 58.29 19.37 -32.41
C LEU A 87 57.19 20.25 -33.02
N THR A 88 56.83 19.94 -34.26
CA THR A 88 55.79 20.65 -35.02
C THR A 88 54.54 19.81 -35.11
N LEU A 89 53.45 20.32 -34.53
CA LEU A 89 52.10 19.79 -34.66
C LEU A 89 51.49 20.29 -35.97
N VAL A 90 50.82 19.42 -36.70
CA VAL A 90 50.21 19.74 -37.99
C VAL A 90 48.73 19.40 -37.96
N TYR A 91 47.92 20.27 -38.54
CA TYR A 91 46.54 19.96 -38.93
C TYR A 91 46.31 20.35 -40.40
N ALA A 92 45.60 19.51 -41.14
CA ALA A 92 45.10 19.81 -42.49
C ALA A 92 43.75 19.12 -42.75
N LYS A 93 43.08 19.52 -43.82
CA LYS A 93 41.96 18.73 -44.35
C LYS A 93 42.49 17.47 -45.05
N THR A 94 41.66 16.44 -45.18
CA THR A 94 42.03 15.16 -45.81
C THR A 94 42.45 15.31 -47.29
N ASP A 95 42.05 16.38 -47.98
CA ASP A 95 42.50 16.72 -49.33
C ASP A 95 43.84 17.48 -49.40
N GLY A 96 44.50 17.65 -48.25
CA GLY A 96 45.77 18.38 -48.09
C GLY A 96 45.64 19.90 -48.06
N THR A 97 44.43 20.46 -48.20
CA THR A 97 44.22 21.91 -48.11
C THR A 97 44.14 22.39 -46.67
N GLY A 98 44.33 23.70 -46.47
CA GLY A 98 44.15 24.32 -45.16
C GLY A 98 45.20 23.94 -44.11
N ARG A 99 46.35 23.40 -44.54
CA ARG A 99 47.47 23.01 -43.66
C ARG A 99 47.90 24.17 -42.76
N LYS A 100 47.95 23.89 -41.45
CA LYS A 100 48.43 24.77 -40.39
C LYS A 100 49.40 24.00 -39.51
N THR A 101 50.32 24.73 -38.87
CA THR A 101 51.40 24.14 -38.09
C THR A 101 51.64 24.94 -36.81
N HIS A 102 51.96 24.26 -35.71
CA HIS A 102 52.31 24.86 -34.43
C HIS A 102 53.53 24.17 -33.84
N THR A 103 54.55 24.93 -33.45
CA THR A 103 55.74 24.38 -32.80
C THR A 103 55.58 24.40 -31.28
N ILE A 104 55.91 23.31 -30.60
CA ILE A 104 55.89 23.24 -29.15
C ILE A 104 57.01 24.11 -28.58
N THR A 105 56.67 25.14 -27.81
CA THR A 105 57.62 26.22 -27.44
C THR A 105 58.28 26.06 -26.07
N ARG A 106 57.73 25.20 -25.20
CA ARG A 106 58.30 24.88 -23.88
C ARG A 106 58.51 23.38 -23.72
N SER A 107 59.32 23.01 -22.74
CA SER A 107 59.54 21.62 -22.35
C SER A 107 58.24 20.95 -21.89
N VAL A 108 57.98 19.76 -22.43
CA VAL A 108 56.92 18.82 -22.06
C VAL A 108 57.57 17.43 -22.06
N GLU A 109 58.08 17.03 -20.90
CA GLU A 109 58.73 15.73 -20.70
C GLU A 109 57.68 14.61 -20.68
N LEU A 110 57.70 13.75 -21.69
CA LEU A 110 56.81 12.61 -21.85
C LEU A 110 57.59 11.31 -21.56
N PRO A 111 57.37 10.65 -20.40
CA PRO A 111 58.07 9.40 -20.08
C PRO A 111 57.71 8.28 -21.06
N ALA A 112 58.56 7.25 -21.14
CA ALA A 112 58.29 6.04 -21.91
C ALA A 112 56.95 5.41 -21.49
N GLY A 113 56.08 5.14 -22.46
CA GLY A 113 54.73 4.65 -22.24
C GLY A 113 53.76 5.69 -21.62
N GLY A 114 54.15 6.96 -21.55
CA GLY A 114 53.31 8.05 -21.10
C GLY A 114 52.49 8.67 -22.23
N TYR A 115 51.46 9.44 -21.83
CA TYR A 115 50.54 10.16 -22.70
C TYR A 115 50.62 11.67 -22.43
N ALA A 116 50.53 12.47 -23.49
CA ALA A 116 50.45 13.93 -23.43
C ALA A 116 49.33 14.47 -24.31
N VAL A 117 48.46 15.30 -23.74
CA VAL A 117 47.36 15.94 -24.46
C VAL A 117 47.74 17.34 -24.92
N VAL A 118 47.53 17.63 -26.21
CA VAL A 118 47.74 18.95 -26.80
C VAL A 118 46.42 19.56 -27.27
N GLY A 119 46.05 20.73 -26.74
CA GLY A 119 44.69 21.29 -26.90
C GLY A 119 44.63 22.73 -27.42
N SER A 120 43.45 23.11 -27.93
CA SER A 120 43.13 24.42 -28.54
C SER A 120 42.98 25.56 -27.54
N MET A 121 43.88 25.65 -26.55
CA MET A 121 43.86 26.68 -25.52
C MET A 121 45.20 27.41 -25.44
N LEU A 122 45.21 28.64 -24.91
CA LEU A 122 46.46 29.34 -24.65
C LEU A 122 47.31 28.51 -23.69
N ASP A 123 48.59 28.28 -24.01
CA ASP A 123 49.49 27.48 -23.17
C ASP A 123 49.61 28.03 -21.74
N GLU A 124 49.53 29.35 -21.58
CA GLU A 124 49.52 30.04 -20.27
C GLU A 124 48.29 29.69 -19.41
N LEU A 125 47.23 29.13 -20.00
CA LEU A 125 46.00 28.71 -19.31
C LEU A 125 45.96 27.21 -19.03
N VAL A 126 46.95 26.44 -19.48
CA VAL A 126 47.06 24.99 -19.20
C VAL A 126 47.30 24.77 -17.71
N GLU A 127 48.02 25.67 -17.04
CA GLU A 127 48.23 25.62 -15.59
C GLU A 127 46.89 25.77 -14.83
N GLY A 128 46.30 24.64 -14.45
CA GLY A 128 45.00 24.57 -13.76
C GLY A 128 43.89 23.84 -14.53
N MET A 129 44.15 23.40 -15.76
CA MET A 129 43.23 22.57 -16.53
C MET A 129 43.53 21.08 -16.29
N PRO A 130 42.58 20.28 -15.78
CA PRO A 130 42.77 18.84 -15.75
C PRO A 130 42.86 18.32 -17.19
N ASN A 131 43.76 17.37 -17.43
CA ASN A 131 43.84 16.56 -18.65
C ASN A 131 44.44 17.21 -19.92
N VAL A 132 44.98 18.43 -19.87
CA VAL A 132 45.75 19.02 -20.98
C VAL A 132 47.19 19.30 -20.53
N ASP A 133 48.17 18.90 -21.34
CA ASP A 133 49.59 19.05 -21.02
C ASP A 133 50.26 20.22 -21.78
N TYR A 134 49.73 20.62 -22.94
CA TYR A 134 50.22 21.77 -23.71
C TYR A 134 49.13 22.44 -24.57
N GLY A 135 49.19 23.77 -24.68
CA GLY A 135 48.21 24.56 -25.43
C GLY A 135 48.75 25.12 -26.74
N TYR A 136 48.04 24.92 -27.86
CA TYR A 136 48.38 25.53 -29.16
C TYR A 136 47.56 26.78 -29.53
N ALA A 137 46.79 27.30 -28.58
CA ALA A 137 45.87 28.41 -28.77
C ALA A 137 44.93 28.12 -29.96
N ASN A 138 44.83 29.04 -30.92
CA ASN A 138 44.04 28.89 -32.13
C ASN A 138 44.90 28.67 -33.39
N VAL A 139 46.18 28.28 -33.23
CA VAL A 139 47.14 28.24 -34.35
C VAL A 139 46.80 27.14 -35.36
N LEU A 140 46.39 25.96 -34.89
CA LEU A 140 45.87 24.90 -35.74
C LEU A 140 44.40 25.17 -36.19
N GLY A 141 43.74 26.15 -35.56
CA GLY A 141 42.34 26.50 -35.72
C GLY A 141 41.40 25.30 -35.50
N GLU A 142 40.20 25.39 -36.06
CA GLU A 142 39.16 24.37 -35.88
C GLU A 142 39.45 23.11 -36.71
N PHE A 143 39.40 21.97 -36.05
CA PHE A 143 39.43 20.65 -36.63
C PHE A 143 38.14 20.40 -37.41
N GLY A 144 38.18 19.46 -38.36
CA GLY A 144 37.03 19.14 -39.18
C GLY A 144 36.18 18.09 -38.47
N ASN A 145 34.93 18.39 -38.15
CA ASN A 145 34.05 17.49 -37.41
C ASN A 145 33.76 16.19 -38.21
N THR A 146 33.79 16.24 -39.55
CA THR A 146 33.58 15.04 -40.39
C THR A 146 34.87 14.25 -40.63
N ALA A 147 36.00 14.94 -40.82
CA ALA A 147 37.29 14.30 -41.08
C ALA A 147 38.43 15.32 -41.02
N GLY A 148 39.64 14.83 -40.76
CA GLY A 148 40.85 15.66 -40.77
C GLY A 148 42.13 14.84 -40.83
N TYR A 149 43.24 15.56 -40.91
CA TYR A 149 44.60 15.01 -40.92
C TYR A 149 45.41 15.68 -39.83
N LEU A 150 46.07 14.88 -38.99
CA LEU A 150 46.97 15.32 -37.93
C LEU A 150 48.34 14.66 -38.11
N ALA A 151 49.40 15.38 -37.77
CA ALA A 151 50.75 14.82 -37.76
C ALA A 151 51.66 15.49 -36.74
N ILE A 152 52.67 14.74 -36.30
CA ILE A 152 53.79 15.21 -35.48
C ILE A 152 55.04 15.18 -36.35
N GLU A 153 55.66 16.33 -36.54
CA GLU A 153 56.83 16.50 -37.40
C GLU A 153 58.03 17.02 -36.62
N CYS A 154 59.21 16.63 -37.07
CA CYS A 154 60.46 17.30 -36.74
C CYS A 154 61.16 17.69 -38.05
N ASP A 155 62.16 16.94 -38.50
CA ASP A 155 62.71 17.05 -39.85
C ASP A 155 61.92 16.18 -40.86
N ASP A 156 61.43 15.02 -40.41
CA ASP A 156 60.51 14.11 -41.10
C ASP A 156 59.22 13.94 -40.28
N ILE A 157 58.22 13.26 -40.83
CA ILE A 157 57.01 12.84 -40.10
C ILE A 157 57.42 11.77 -39.09
N ILE A 158 57.13 12.05 -37.81
CA ILE A 158 57.29 11.09 -36.72
C ILE A 158 56.08 10.15 -36.73
N ASP A 159 54.90 10.74 -36.84
CA ASP A 159 53.62 10.03 -36.89
C ASP A 159 52.54 10.90 -37.54
N GLU A 160 51.58 10.27 -38.20
CA GLU A 160 50.45 10.92 -38.85
C GLU A 160 49.19 10.07 -38.72
N ILE A 161 48.02 10.70 -38.77
CA ILE A 161 46.74 10.00 -38.81
C ILE A 161 45.74 10.72 -39.73
N TYR A 162 44.83 9.94 -40.27
CA TYR A 162 43.54 10.43 -40.76
C TYR A 162 42.48 10.03 -39.75
N TYR A 163 41.55 10.94 -39.44
CA TYR A 163 40.37 10.61 -38.66
C TYR A 163 39.11 10.95 -39.46
N VAL A 164 38.03 10.20 -39.22
CA VAL A 164 36.71 10.37 -39.83
C VAL A 164 35.63 10.27 -38.75
N ASP A 165 34.45 10.80 -39.07
CA ASP A 165 33.22 10.66 -38.29
C ASP A 165 33.39 11.01 -36.80
N ALA A 166 33.98 12.18 -36.51
CA ALA A 166 34.16 12.62 -35.13
C ALA A 166 32.81 12.91 -34.46
N SER A 167 32.53 12.19 -33.38
CA SER A 167 31.28 12.31 -32.65
C SER A 167 31.18 13.62 -31.86
N GLU A 168 29.96 14.14 -31.70
CA GLU A 168 29.70 15.29 -30.81
C GLU A 168 29.83 14.91 -29.33
N ASN A 169 29.73 13.63 -28.97
CA ASN A 169 29.68 13.16 -27.58
C ASN A 169 30.85 12.26 -27.16
N ALA A 170 31.83 12.05 -28.04
CA ALA A 170 32.99 11.21 -27.74
C ALA A 170 34.23 11.62 -28.57
N SER A 171 35.41 11.35 -28.02
CA SER A 171 36.65 11.37 -28.79
C SER A 171 36.72 10.20 -29.77
N ARG A 172 37.46 10.37 -30.86
CA ARG A 172 37.96 9.26 -31.67
C ARG A 172 39.20 8.70 -30.98
N THR A 173 39.20 7.42 -30.64
CA THR A 173 40.29 6.77 -29.91
C THR A 173 40.81 5.56 -30.67
N LEU A 174 42.13 5.40 -30.69
CA LEU A 174 42.80 4.20 -31.20
C LEU A 174 42.57 3.04 -30.24
N SER A 175 42.20 1.87 -30.74
CA SER A 175 41.84 0.75 -29.89
C SER A 175 42.94 0.35 -28.90
N GLY A 176 42.57 0.21 -27.62
CA GLY A 176 43.46 -0.16 -26.53
C GLY A 176 43.94 -1.63 -26.50
N PHE A 177 43.77 -2.44 -27.57
CA PHE A 177 44.21 -3.85 -27.60
C PHE A 177 45.72 -4.01 -27.38
N GLN A 178 46.50 -3.01 -27.80
CA GLN A 178 47.93 -2.94 -27.60
C GLN A 178 48.34 -1.52 -27.25
N ALA A 179 49.58 -1.34 -26.78
CA ALA A 179 50.16 -0.01 -26.68
C ALA A 179 50.08 0.70 -28.04
N PRO A 180 49.73 2.00 -28.11
CA PRO A 180 49.60 2.73 -29.37
C PRO A 180 50.84 2.55 -30.25
N ASP A 181 50.62 2.17 -31.50
CA ASP A 181 51.63 1.88 -32.51
C ASP A 181 51.33 2.68 -33.78
N ALA A 182 52.39 3.18 -34.43
CA ALA A 182 52.33 4.07 -35.58
C ALA A 182 51.93 3.39 -36.91
N ILE A 183 51.70 2.08 -36.92
CA ILE A 183 51.13 1.36 -38.06
C ILE A 183 49.64 1.12 -37.81
N ALA A 184 49.27 0.78 -36.57
CA ALA A 184 47.88 0.54 -36.20
C ALA A 184 47.03 1.84 -36.24
N ASN A 185 47.61 2.98 -35.87
CA ASN A 185 46.91 4.26 -35.88
C ASN A 185 46.61 4.82 -37.29
N ASP A 186 47.26 4.29 -38.32
CA ASP A 186 46.98 4.61 -39.73
C ASP A 186 45.77 3.84 -40.29
N ASP A 187 45.35 2.77 -39.62
CA ASP A 187 44.20 1.96 -40.02
C ASP A 187 42.92 2.51 -39.38
N LEU A 188 42.04 3.10 -40.19
CA LEU A 188 40.76 3.67 -39.72
C LEU A 188 39.88 2.63 -39.01
N ASP A 189 40.02 1.35 -39.33
CA ASP A 189 39.25 0.27 -38.69
C ASP A 189 39.73 0.01 -37.24
N SER A 190 40.90 0.52 -36.87
CA SER A 190 41.43 0.46 -35.50
C SER A 190 40.93 1.61 -34.60
N TRP A 191 40.10 2.52 -35.12
CA TRP A 191 39.56 3.67 -34.39
C TRP A 191 38.07 3.57 -34.13
N CYS A 192 37.65 3.95 -32.93
CA CYS A 192 36.24 4.02 -32.52
C CYS A 192 35.95 5.27 -31.69
N ASP A 193 34.68 5.48 -31.34
CA ASP A 193 34.32 6.47 -30.32
C ASP A 193 34.67 5.92 -28.93
N SER A 194 35.27 6.75 -28.08
CA SER A 194 35.49 6.42 -26.68
C SER A 194 34.17 6.17 -25.94
N LYS A 195 34.19 5.25 -24.98
CA LYS A 195 33.09 4.90 -24.09
C LYS A 195 33.33 5.38 -22.65
N THR A 196 34.57 5.64 -22.26
CA THR A 196 34.92 6.09 -20.91
C THR A 196 34.39 7.50 -20.68
N ALA A 197 33.40 7.63 -19.80
CA ALA A 197 32.80 8.92 -19.45
C ALA A 197 33.85 9.85 -18.80
N LEU A 198 34.28 10.89 -19.53
CA LEU A 198 35.10 11.97 -19.00
C LEU A 198 34.22 12.99 -18.26
N SER A 199 33.01 13.19 -18.75
CA SER A 199 31.96 14.01 -18.15
C SER A 199 30.58 13.40 -18.46
N PRO A 200 29.48 13.88 -17.84
CA PRO A 200 28.15 13.34 -18.11
C PRO A 200 27.70 13.38 -19.58
N GLU A 201 28.29 14.27 -20.39
CA GLU A 201 27.89 14.48 -21.79
C GLU A 201 29.00 14.16 -22.80
N PHE A 202 30.17 13.70 -22.34
CA PHE A 202 31.32 13.44 -23.22
C PHE A 202 32.21 12.30 -22.74
N ALA A 203 32.54 11.36 -23.64
CA ALA A 203 33.43 10.24 -23.40
C ALA A 203 34.82 10.46 -24.03
N ALA A 204 35.88 10.21 -23.26
CA ALA A 204 37.28 10.28 -23.68
C ALA A 204 38.21 9.67 -22.62
N THR A 205 39.43 9.32 -23.02
CA THR A 205 40.47 8.69 -22.17
C THR A 205 41.74 9.54 -21.99
N PRO A 206 41.67 10.88 -21.81
CA PRO A 206 42.87 11.69 -21.82
C PRO A 206 43.83 11.30 -20.69
N ARG A 207 45.08 11.10 -21.08
CA ARG A 207 46.24 10.71 -20.28
C ARG A 207 46.15 9.31 -19.68
N ALA A 208 45.30 8.46 -20.26
CA ALA A 208 45.08 7.09 -19.83
C ALA A 208 45.25 6.14 -21.01
N ALA A 209 45.16 4.83 -20.75
CA ALA A 209 45.06 3.87 -21.84
C ALA A 209 43.70 4.04 -22.52
N ASN A 210 43.69 3.98 -23.85
CA ASN A 210 42.50 4.09 -24.66
C ASN A 210 41.51 2.95 -24.42
N ASP A 211 40.23 3.23 -24.71
CA ASP A 211 39.18 2.23 -24.69
C ASP A 211 39.41 1.14 -25.75
N LEU A 212 38.89 -0.05 -25.47
CA LEU A 212 38.86 -1.12 -26.47
C LEU A 212 37.78 -0.83 -27.50
N CYS A 213 38.17 -0.75 -28.77
CA CYS A 213 37.23 -0.70 -29.88
C CYS A 213 36.68 -2.09 -30.15
N GLY A 214 35.35 -2.23 -30.23
CA GLY A 214 34.74 -3.43 -30.80
C GLY A 214 35.08 -3.55 -32.29
N GLY A 215 35.21 -4.78 -32.81
CA GLY A 215 35.50 -5.06 -34.22
C GLY A 215 36.93 -5.56 -34.52
N SER A 216 37.76 -5.84 -33.50
CA SER A 216 39.08 -6.43 -33.74
C SER A 216 38.97 -7.83 -34.32
N SER A 217 39.69 -8.10 -35.39
CA SER A 217 39.84 -9.44 -35.96
C SER A 217 40.74 -10.36 -35.11
N THR A 218 41.28 -9.87 -33.98
CA THR A 218 42.20 -10.59 -33.10
C THR A 218 41.87 -10.42 -31.62
N CYS A 219 42.25 -11.40 -30.80
CA CYS A 219 42.09 -11.40 -29.35
C CYS A 219 43.32 -12.05 -28.67
N LEU A 220 43.46 -11.88 -27.36
CA LEU A 220 44.55 -12.44 -26.57
C LEU A 220 44.16 -13.81 -26.00
N GLU A 221 44.97 -14.83 -26.29
CA GLU A 221 44.88 -16.13 -25.64
C GLU A 221 46.21 -16.41 -24.92
N GLY A 222 46.20 -16.34 -23.59
CA GLY A 222 47.44 -16.52 -22.80
C GLY A 222 48.50 -15.43 -23.03
N GLY A 223 48.07 -14.25 -23.49
CA GLY A 223 48.91 -13.10 -23.83
C GLY A 223 49.47 -13.12 -25.25
N ASP A 224 49.20 -14.17 -26.03
CA ASP A 224 49.51 -14.22 -27.45
C ASP A 224 48.31 -13.72 -28.27
N LEU A 225 48.57 -12.89 -29.28
CA LEU A 225 47.54 -12.35 -30.16
C LEU A 225 47.21 -13.37 -31.25
N ILE A 226 45.94 -13.80 -31.30
CA ILE A 226 45.41 -14.78 -32.25
C ILE A 226 44.18 -14.24 -32.98
N ASP A 227 43.84 -14.84 -34.12
CA ASP A 227 42.64 -14.48 -34.88
C ASP A 227 41.37 -14.83 -34.10
N VAL A 228 40.39 -13.93 -34.11
CA VAL A 228 39.03 -14.19 -33.63
C VAL A 228 38.37 -15.20 -34.56
N ILE A 229 37.77 -16.25 -33.98
CA ILE A 229 36.96 -17.22 -34.71
C ILE A 229 35.48 -16.86 -34.44
N PRO A 230 34.86 -15.97 -35.25
CA PRO A 230 33.50 -15.54 -34.98
C PRO A 230 32.50 -16.67 -35.22
N PRO A 231 31.38 -16.72 -34.49
CA PRO A 231 30.27 -17.63 -34.78
C PRO A 231 29.68 -17.36 -36.16
N ALA A 232 29.28 -18.41 -36.87
CA ALA A 232 28.49 -18.35 -38.09
C ALA A 232 26.98 -18.56 -37.81
N PRO A 233 26.07 -18.15 -38.71
CA PRO A 233 24.65 -18.44 -38.55
C PRO A 233 24.38 -19.93 -38.38
N GLY A 234 23.54 -20.28 -37.40
CA GLY A 234 23.28 -21.67 -37.03
C GLY A 234 24.24 -22.25 -36.00
N GLU A 235 25.27 -21.51 -35.55
CA GLU A 235 26.22 -21.98 -34.53
C GLU A 235 25.90 -21.49 -33.12
N LEU A 236 24.99 -20.52 -32.96
CA LEU A 236 24.48 -20.05 -31.68
C LEU A 236 22.96 -20.06 -31.69
N VAL A 237 22.36 -20.43 -30.56
CA VAL A 237 20.91 -20.33 -30.31
C VAL A 237 20.68 -19.70 -28.94
N ILE A 238 19.74 -18.77 -28.83
CA ILE A 238 19.23 -18.18 -27.59
C ILE A 238 18.28 -19.20 -26.96
N THR A 239 18.63 -19.68 -25.78
CA THR A 239 17.91 -20.75 -25.08
C THR A 239 17.02 -20.23 -23.95
N GLU A 240 17.35 -19.08 -23.38
CA GLU A 240 16.64 -18.56 -22.21
C GLU A 240 16.71 -17.03 -22.18
N VAL A 241 15.61 -16.38 -21.77
CA VAL A 241 15.53 -14.92 -21.58
C VAL A 241 14.87 -14.61 -20.25
N HIS A 242 15.41 -13.66 -19.49
CA HIS A 242 14.83 -13.21 -18.23
C HIS A 242 14.69 -11.69 -18.20
N PRO A 243 13.60 -11.15 -18.77
CA PRO A 243 13.38 -9.71 -18.84
C PRO A 243 12.78 -9.12 -17.55
N ASN A 244 12.10 -9.91 -16.71
CA ASN A 244 11.35 -9.42 -15.55
C ASN A 244 11.87 -10.04 -14.23
N PRO A 245 13.07 -9.66 -13.76
CA PRO A 245 13.65 -10.19 -12.53
C PRO A 245 12.94 -9.66 -11.28
N ALA A 246 12.67 -10.55 -10.31
CA ALA A 246 12.11 -10.15 -9.02
C ALA A 246 13.20 -9.98 -7.94
N ALA A 247 14.28 -10.77 -8.04
CA ALA A 247 15.39 -10.76 -7.09
C ALA A 247 16.39 -9.61 -7.30
N ALA A 248 16.27 -8.83 -8.38
CA ALA A 248 17.19 -7.76 -8.74
C ALA A 248 16.44 -6.57 -9.38
N ALA A 249 17.06 -5.39 -9.34
CA ALA A 249 16.46 -4.21 -9.96
C ALA A 249 16.40 -4.35 -11.50
N GLU A 250 15.38 -3.72 -12.10
CA GLU A 250 15.21 -3.63 -13.55
C GLU A 250 16.53 -3.22 -14.24
N GLY A 251 16.87 -3.90 -15.34
CA GLY A 251 18.14 -3.72 -16.06
C GLY A 251 19.38 -4.34 -15.42
N ASP A 252 19.48 -4.45 -14.09
CA ASP A 252 20.62 -5.10 -13.42
C ASP A 252 20.45 -6.63 -13.36
N GLY A 253 19.22 -7.10 -13.16
CA GLY A 253 18.86 -8.52 -13.14
C GLY A 253 18.49 -9.12 -14.50
N GLU A 254 18.43 -8.31 -15.56
CA GLU A 254 18.05 -8.78 -16.89
C GLU A 254 19.18 -9.58 -17.54
N TRP A 255 18.86 -10.74 -18.11
CA TRP A 255 19.82 -11.58 -18.82
C TRP A 255 19.19 -12.40 -19.94
N PHE A 256 20.03 -12.88 -20.86
CA PHE A 256 19.67 -13.96 -21.78
C PHE A 256 20.84 -14.94 -21.89
N GLU A 257 20.53 -16.17 -22.29
CA GLU A 257 21.50 -17.24 -22.46
C GLU A 257 21.60 -17.66 -23.91
N ILE A 258 22.81 -17.93 -24.35
CA ILE A 258 23.12 -18.54 -25.64
C ILE A 258 23.79 -19.90 -25.46
N HIS A 259 23.48 -20.82 -26.35
CA HIS A 259 24.08 -22.15 -26.42
C HIS A 259 24.86 -22.33 -27.73
N SER A 260 26.05 -22.95 -27.63
CA SER A 260 26.91 -23.22 -28.79
C SER A 260 26.56 -24.52 -29.50
N LEU A 261 26.13 -24.39 -30.75
CA LEU A 261 25.92 -25.49 -31.71
C LEU A 261 27.15 -25.71 -32.61
N ALA A 262 28.19 -24.89 -32.45
CA ALA A 262 29.43 -25.01 -33.20
C ALA A 262 30.10 -26.37 -32.98
N THR A 263 30.87 -26.83 -33.98
CA THR A 263 31.63 -28.09 -33.87
C THR A 263 33.06 -27.91 -33.38
N THR A 264 33.49 -26.66 -33.23
CA THR A 264 34.79 -26.22 -32.74
C THR A 264 34.59 -25.02 -31.82
N ASP A 265 35.62 -24.67 -31.06
CA ASP A 265 35.64 -23.47 -30.25
C ASP A 265 35.43 -22.23 -31.13
N ILE A 266 34.55 -21.34 -30.67
CA ILE A 266 34.25 -20.04 -31.28
C ILE A 266 34.51 -18.94 -30.24
N HIS A 267 34.73 -17.72 -30.71
CA HIS A 267 35.01 -16.56 -29.88
C HIS A 267 33.82 -15.60 -29.88
N LEU A 268 33.32 -15.23 -28.71
CA LEU A 268 32.22 -14.26 -28.54
C LEU A 268 32.71 -12.80 -28.63
N ASN A 269 34.00 -12.57 -28.89
CA ASN A 269 34.53 -11.24 -29.20
C ASN A 269 33.75 -10.65 -30.39
N ASN A 270 33.37 -9.39 -30.27
CA ASN A 270 32.59 -8.65 -31.27
C ASN A 270 31.14 -9.13 -31.45
N LEU A 271 30.61 -10.00 -30.59
CA LEU A 271 29.20 -10.35 -30.62
C LEU A 271 28.37 -9.07 -30.45
N GLN A 272 27.53 -8.79 -31.45
CA GLN A 272 26.62 -7.66 -31.48
C GLN A 272 25.30 -8.04 -30.82
N ILE A 273 24.76 -7.15 -29.99
CA ILE A 273 23.52 -7.38 -29.25
C ILE A 273 22.59 -6.19 -29.45
N ALA A 274 21.32 -6.47 -29.75
CA ALA A 274 20.30 -5.44 -29.93
C ALA A 274 18.91 -5.94 -29.54
N LYS A 275 17.93 -5.03 -29.54
CA LYS A 275 16.51 -5.38 -29.45
C LYS A 275 16.03 -6.06 -30.74
N THR A 276 16.36 -5.48 -31.89
CA THR A 276 16.07 -6.03 -33.24
C THR A 276 17.21 -5.70 -34.19
N PHE A 277 17.25 -6.37 -35.35
CA PHE A 277 18.28 -6.14 -36.37
C PHE A 277 18.36 -4.69 -36.88
N ASP A 278 17.20 -4.05 -37.07
CA ASP A 278 17.04 -2.75 -37.75
C ASP A 278 17.48 -1.55 -36.91
N VAL A 279 17.92 -1.75 -35.67
CA VAL A 279 18.44 -0.65 -34.85
C VAL A 279 19.82 -0.22 -35.34
N ALA A 280 20.02 1.10 -35.41
CA ALA A 280 21.29 1.69 -35.84
C ALA A 280 22.41 1.43 -34.82
N THR A 281 22.09 1.48 -33.52
CA THR A 281 23.04 1.30 -32.42
C THR A 281 22.93 -0.13 -31.88
N LYS A 282 24.02 -0.89 -31.98
CA LYS A 282 24.14 -2.25 -31.45
C LYS A 282 25.20 -2.23 -30.34
N ASP A 283 24.95 -2.94 -29.24
CA ASP A 283 25.98 -3.17 -28.24
C ASP A 283 26.97 -4.21 -28.79
N ILE A 284 28.22 -4.15 -28.34
CA ILE A 284 29.28 -5.05 -28.80
C ILE A 284 30.04 -5.55 -27.58
N ILE A 285 30.16 -6.86 -27.44
CA ILE A 285 31.07 -7.47 -26.45
C ILE A 285 32.51 -7.24 -26.92
N ALA A 286 33.11 -6.18 -26.36
CA ALA A 286 34.48 -5.75 -26.66
C ALA A 286 35.40 -6.09 -25.48
N VAL A 287 36.16 -7.18 -25.61
CA VAL A 287 37.17 -7.57 -24.63
C VAL A 287 38.47 -7.97 -25.32
N ALA A 288 39.58 -7.74 -24.61
CA ALA A 288 40.93 -8.03 -25.12
C ALA A 288 41.21 -9.53 -25.17
N GLU A 289 40.80 -10.28 -24.16
CA GLU A 289 40.98 -11.74 -24.09
C GLU A 289 40.01 -12.47 -25.02
N CYS A 290 40.41 -13.62 -25.53
CA CYS A 290 39.52 -14.47 -26.32
C CYS A 290 38.41 -15.06 -25.44
N LEU A 291 37.16 -14.69 -25.71
CA LEU A 291 35.99 -15.26 -25.04
C LEU A 291 35.59 -16.56 -25.73
N VAL A 292 36.31 -17.62 -25.37
CA VAL A 292 36.08 -18.95 -25.93
C VAL A 292 34.75 -19.51 -25.42
N LEU A 293 33.88 -19.90 -26.35
CA LEU A 293 32.71 -20.72 -26.08
C LEU A 293 32.88 -22.07 -26.79
N SER A 294 33.05 -23.14 -26.02
CA SER A 294 33.29 -24.48 -26.59
C SER A 294 31.99 -25.12 -27.10
N PRO A 295 32.06 -26.15 -27.97
CA PRO A 295 30.89 -26.89 -28.42
C PRO A 295 29.99 -27.39 -27.28
N GLY A 296 28.71 -27.02 -27.32
CA GLY A 296 27.71 -27.41 -26.32
C GLY A 296 27.78 -26.67 -24.98
N GLU A 297 28.62 -25.64 -24.86
CA GLU A 297 28.63 -24.76 -23.69
C GLU A 297 27.56 -23.66 -23.80
N TYR A 298 27.26 -23.06 -22.65
CA TYR A 298 26.33 -21.95 -22.50
C TYR A 298 27.10 -20.70 -22.10
N ALA A 299 26.65 -19.54 -22.58
CA ALA A 299 27.09 -18.25 -22.08
C ALA A 299 25.87 -17.44 -21.64
N VAL A 300 25.95 -16.88 -20.43
CA VAL A 300 24.96 -15.95 -19.89
C VAL A 300 25.45 -14.54 -20.16
N ILE A 301 24.62 -13.71 -20.77
CA ILE A 301 24.89 -12.29 -20.95
C ILE A 301 23.85 -11.51 -20.13
N ALA A 302 24.30 -10.52 -19.34
CA ALA A 302 23.45 -9.74 -18.45
C ALA A 302 23.78 -8.23 -18.49
N GLY A 303 22.89 -7.43 -17.93
CA GLY A 303 23.13 -5.99 -17.75
C GLY A 303 24.16 -5.64 -16.68
N ASN A 304 24.52 -6.57 -15.78
CA ASN A 304 25.47 -6.33 -14.69
C ASN A 304 26.22 -7.62 -14.31
N ALA A 305 27.54 -7.54 -14.06
CA ALA A 305 28.35 -8.67 -13.59
C ALA A 305 28.52 -8.73 -12.07
N ASP A 306 28.11 -7.69 -11.33
CA ASP A 306 28.16 -7.75 -9.87
C ASP A 306 27.07 -8.69 -9.35
N SER A 307 27.51 -9.85 -8.86
CA SER A 307 26.66 -10.88 -8.25
C SER A 307 25.74 -10.37 -7.14
N LEU A 308 26.05 -9.24 -6.50
CA LEU A 308 25.21 -8.63 -5.47
C LEU A 308 24.06 -7.78 -6.03
N LEU A 309 24.12 -7.44 -7.32
CA LEU A 309 23.15 -6.57 -7.98
C LEU A 309 22.31 -7.32 -9.04
N ASN A 310 22.86 -8.39 -9.61
CA ASN A 310 22.25 -9.12 -10.73
C ASN A 310 21.46 -10.37 -10.32
N GLY A 311 21.11 -10.53 -9.03
CA GLY A 311 20.39 -11.70 -8.53
C GLY A 311 21.27 -12.95 -8.40
N ALA A 312 22.58 -12.78 -8.20
CA ALA A 312 23.57 -13.83 -8.04
C ALA A 312 23.72 -14.78 -9.24
N LEU A 313 23.79 -14.20 -10.45
CA LEU A 313 24.13 -14.92 -11.69
C LEU A 313 25.53 -15.57 -11.64
N PRO A 314 25.82 -16.54 -12.55
CA PRO A 314 27.12 -17.20 -12.62
C PRO A 314 28.31 -16.23 -12.72
N PRO A 315 29.48 -16.52 -12.09
CA PRO A 315 30.63 -15.62 -12.08
C PRO A 315 31.26 -15.35 -13.46
N ASP A 316 30.98 -16.18 -14.45
CA ASP A 316 31.43 -16.08 -15.85
C ASP A 316 30.40 -15.37 -16.76
N THR A 317 29.34 -14.80 -16.19
CA THR A 317 28.39 -13.95 -16.92
C THR A 317 29.10 -12.79 -17.63
N LEU A 318 28.81 -12.66 -18.93
CA LEU A 318 29.27 -11.57 -19.78
C LEU A 318 28.36 -10.35 -19.58
N VAL A 319 28.91 -9.15 -19.70
CA VAL A 319 28.15 -7.91 -19.55
C VAL A 319 27.90 -7.28 -20.92
N TRP A 320 26.65 -6.88 -21.19
CA TRP A 320 26.37 -5.92 -22.26
C TRP A 320 26.32 -4.51 -21.66
N GLU A 321 27.24 -3.63 -22.05
CA GLU A 321 27.49 -2.36 -21.36
C GLU A 321 26.35 -1.34 -21.53
N SER A 322 25.64 -1.39 -22.65
CA SER A 322 24.57 -0.45 -22.96
C SER A 322 23.31 -0.63 -22.13
N LYS A 323 23.20 -1.75 -21.39
CA LYS A 323 21.99 -2.17 -20.66
C LYS A 323 20.71 -2.04 -21.51
N VAL A 324 20.73 -2.50 -22.77
CA VAL A 324 19.51 -2.44 -23.62
C VAL A 324 18.37 -3.14 -22.88
N ALA A 325 17.41 -2.35 -22.40
CA ALA A 325 16.30 -2.83 -21.60
C ALA A 325 15.49 -3.87 -22.38
N MET A 326 15.23 -5.00 -21.72
CA MET A 326 14.33 -6.03 -22.19
C MET A 326 12.90 -5.67 -21.76
N SER A 327 11.93 -5.90 -22.65
CA SER A 327 10.53 -5.54 -22.37
C SER A 327 9.83 -6.67 -21.64
N ASN A 328 9.16 -6.41 -20.53
CA ASN A 328 8.43 -7.44 -19.75
C ASN A 328 7.20 -7.98 -20.50
N SER A 329 6.80 -7.30 -21.58
CA SER A 329 5.82 -7.80 -22.53
C SER A 329 6.19 -7.43 -23.97
N ASN A 330 5.83 -8.29 -24.94
CA ASN A 330 6.03 -8.08 -26.38
C ASN A 330 7.48 -7.68 -26.73
N GLY A 331 8.43 -8.39 -26.14
CA GLY A 331 9.85 -8.12 -26.25
C GLY A 331 10.53 -8.87 -27.39
N ALA A 332 11.78 -8.48 -27.65
CA ALA A 332 12.63 -9.11 -28.64
C ALA A 332 14.09 -8.97 -28.25
N ARG A 333 14.90 -9.97 -28.62
CA ARG A 333 16.35 -9.90 -28.52
C ARG A 333 16.98 -10.46 -29.78
N TRP A 334 18.06 -9.82 -30.20
CA TRP A 334 18.80 -10.16 -31.41
C TRP A 334 20.29 -10.22 -31.11
N ILE A 335 20.96 -11.20 -31.70
CA ILE A 335 22.42 -11.33 -31.70
C ILE A 335 22.97 -11.48 -33.12
N GLY A 336 24.16 -10.94 -33.34
CA GLY A 336 24.83 -11.02 -34.63
C GLY A 336 26.32 -10.72 -34.61
N VAL A 337 26.94 -10.77 -35.78
CA VAL A 337 28.33 -10.35 -36.02
C VAL A 337 28.42 -9.75 -37.41
N ASP A 338 29.12 -8.63 -37.59
CA ASP A 338 29.30 -7.96 -38.89
C ASP A 338 28.00 -7.78 -39.70
N GLU A 339 26.93 -7.30 -39.04
CA GLU A 339 25.57 -7.15 -39.63
C GLU A 339 24.91 -8.46 -40.09
N GLN A 340 25.51 -9.61 -39.79
CA GLN A 340 24.89 -10.90 -39.99
C GLN A 340 24.12 -11.32 -38.74
N THR A 341 22.85 -11.67 -38.91
CA THR A 341 22.04 -12.26 -37.82
C THR A 341 22.54 -13.67 -37.54
N LEU A 342 22.86 -13.93 -36.29
CA LEU A 342 23.16 -15.28 -35.81
C LEU A 342 21.88 -15.93 -35.28
N ASP A 343 21.14 -15.17 -34.48
CA ASP A 343 19.87 -15.60 -33.90
C ASP A 343 19.04 -14.41 -33.40
N ALA A 344 17.73 -14.62 -33.25
CA ALA A 344 16.82 -13.70 -32.62
C ALA A 344 15.71 -14.47 -31.90
N VAL A 345 15.12 -13.84 -30.89
CA VAL A 345 13.97 -14.37 -30.17
C VAL A 345 12.97 -13.24 -29.93
N THR A 346 11.69 -13.59 -29.90
CA THR A 346 10.63 -12.72 -29.40
C THR A 346 9.93 -13.38 -28.23
N TRP A 347 9.23 -12.59 -27.42
CA TRP A 347 8.36 -13.10 -26.37
C TRP A 347 7.14 -12.18 -26.21
N ASP A 348 6.06 -12.75 -25.72
CA ASP A 348 4.82 -12.12 -25.28
C ASP A 348 5.02 -11.59 -23.85
N THR A 349 4.16 -11.93 -22.87
CA THR A 349 4.27 -11.49 -21.48
C THR A 349 5.18 -12.42 -20.68
N THR A 350 6.03 -11.89 -19.81
CA THR A 350 6.85 -12.68 -18.89
C THR A 350 6.35 -12.60 -17.46
N THR A 351 6.48 -13.70 -16.71
CA THR A 351 6.13 -13.74 -15.30
C THR A 351 7.22 -13.09 -14.45
N ASP A 352 6.82 -12.35 -13.42
CA ASP A 352 7.76 -11.80 -12.45
C ASP A 352 8.60 -12.89 -11.77
N GLY A 353 9.91 -12.66 -11.68
CA GLY A 353 10.86 -13.58 -11.06
C GLY A 353 11.06 -14.91 -11.79
N ALA A 354 10.58 -15.06 -13.02
CA ALA A 354 10.81 -16.28 -13.81
C ALA A 354 11.18 -16.00 -15.26
N SER A 355 12.24 -16.67 -15.73
CA SER A 355 12.66 -16.64 -17.12
C SER A 355 11.65 -17.31 -18.05
N ARG A 356 11.79 -17.05 -19.36
CA ARG A 356 11.27 -17.91 -20.41
C ARG A 356 12.41 -18.76 -20.96
N GLN A 357 12.18 -20.06 -21.04
CA GLN A 357 13.15 -21.06 -21.50
C GLN A 357 12.59 -21.83 -22.70
N LEU A 358 13.45 -22.08 -23.69
CA LEU A 358 13.15 -22.96 -24.82
C LEU A 358 13.13 -24.42 -24.35
N ASP A 359 12.17 -25.22 -24.83
CA ASP A 359 12.14 -26.66 -24.54
C ASP A 359 13.47 -27.31 -25.00
N PRO A 360 14.19 -28.02 -24.11
CA PRO A 360 15.47 -28.65 -24.41
C PRO A 360 15.39 -29.82 -25.42
N ASP A 361 14.24 -30.18 -25.97
CA ASP A 361 14.17 -31.05 -27.15
C ASP A 361 14.39 -30.26 -28.47
N PHE A 362 14.47 -28.93 -28.38
CA PHE A 362 14.65 -28.01 -29.50
C PHE A 362 15.88 -27.12 -29.24
N PHE A 363 16.87 -27.18 -30.14
CA PHE A 363 18.15 -26.49 -29.98
C PHE A 363 18.66 -25.96 -31.31
N ASP A 364 17.79 -25.34 -32.11
CA ASP A 364 18.22 -24.65 -33.33
C ASP A 364 17.60 -23.25 -33.46
N PRO A 365 18.27 -22.31 -34.15
CA PRO A 365 17.84 -20.91 -34.25
C PRO A 365 16.56 -20.65 -35.06
N LEU A 366 15.88 -21.69 -35.57
CA LEU A 366 14.55 -21.55 -36.16
C LEU A 366 13.46 -22.06 -35.23
N ALA A 367 13.80 -22.98 -34.31
CA ALA A 367 12.85 -23.49 -33.34
C ALA A 367 12.57 -22.46 -32.24
N ASN A 368 13.57 -21.69 -31.84
CA ASN A 368 13.43 -20.64 -30.84
C ASN A 368 12.58 -19.44 -31.34
N ASP A 369 12.30 -19.34 -32.64
CA ASP A 369 11.33 -18.39 -33.22
C ASP A 369 9.86 -18.79 -32.98
N ASP A 370 9.58 -20.06 -32.63
CA ASP A 370 8.24 -20.56 -32.36
C ASP A 370 7.91 -20.45 -30.86
N LEU A 371 7.12 -19.45 -30.49
CA LEU A 371 6.69 -19.20 -29.10
C LEU A 371 6.02 -20.41 -28.44
N THR A 372 5.47 -21.36 -29.21
CA THR A 372 4.84 -22.57 -28.65
C THR A 372 5.85 -23.57 -28.10
N LEU A 373 7.14 -23.39 -28.38
CA LEU A 373 8.23 -24.22 -27.88
C LEU A 373 8.89 -23.62 -26.63
N TRP A 374 8.41 -22.48 -26.15
CA TRP A 374 8.91 -21.81 -24.94
C TRP A 374 7.97 -22.02 -23.77
N CYS A 375 8.53 -22.16 -22.57
CA CYS A 375 7.78 -22.25 -21.33
C CYS A 375 8.44 -21.42 -20.21
N LYS A 376 7.76 -21.28 -19.08
CA LYS A 376 8.29 -20.60 -17.88
C LYS A 376 9.42 -21.43 -17.25
N GLY A 377 10.48 -20.76 -16.82
CA GLY A 377 11.53 -21.33 -15.99
C GLY A 377 10.97 -21.79 -14.64
N THR A 378 11.39 -22.97 -14.18
CA THR A 378 10.88 -23.58 -12.94
C THR A 378 11.97 -23.91 -11.92
N THR A 379 13.23 -23.75 -12.29
CA THR A 379 14.37 -24.11 -11.44
C THR A 379 14.83 -22.89 -10.66
N PRO A 380 14.83 -22.88 -9.32
CA PRO A 380 15.36 -21.73 -8.57
C PRO A 380 16.87 -21.58 -8.79
N TYR A 381 17.33 -20.35 -9.01
CA TYR A 381 18.73 -19.97 -9.07
C TYR A 381 19.01 -18.74 -8.20
N GLY A 382 20.31 -18.48 -7.95
CA GLY A 382 20.76 -17.24 -7.32
C GLY A 382 20.02 -16.89 -6.04
N ASP A 383 19.46 -15.68 -6.01
CA ASP A 383 18.73 -15.11 -4.87
C ASP A 383 17.23 -15.43 -4.82
N GLY A 384 16.69 -16.23 -5.75
CA GLY A 384 15.32 -16.76 -5.66
C GLY A 384 14.52 -16.84 -6.97
N ASP A 385 14.98 -16.18 -8.03
CA ASP A 385 14.33 -16.23 -9.34
C ASP A 385 14.39 -17.64 -9.95
N LEU A 386 13.51 -17.91 -10.92
CA LEU A 386 13.38 -19.20 -11.60
C LEU A 386 14.00 -19.16 -13.01
N GLY A 387 14.88 -20.10 -13.31
CA GLY A 387 15.60 -20.23 -14.57
C GLY A 387 16.82 -21.14 -14.47
N THR A 388 17.60 -21.25 -15.54
CA THR A 388 18.77 -22.13 -15.63
C THR A 388 20.04 -21.44 -16.14
N PRO A 389 20.41 -20.24 -15.66
CA PRO A 389 21.56 -19.50 -16.20
C PRO A 389 22.86 -20.32 -16.10
N GLY A 390 23.49 -20.56 -17.26
CA GLY A 390 24.72 -21.31 -17.44
C GLY A 390 24.53 -22.82 -17.52
N ALA A 391 23.30 -23.31 -17.68
CA ALA A 391 22.96 -24.73 -17.64
C ALA A 391 21.83 -25.09 -18.62
N PRO A 392 21.67 -26.37 -19.00
CA PRO A 392 20.54 -26.77 -19.84
C PRO A 392 19.19 -26.48 -19.17
N ASN A 393 18.28 -25.89 -19.96
CA ASN A 393 16.88 -25.68 -19.59
C ASN A 393 16.21 -26.92 -19.02
N ALA A 394 15.28 -26.72 -18.08
CA ALA A 394 14.39 -27.79 -17.66
C ALA A 394 13.44 -28.17 -18.81
N GLN A 395 13.04 -29.44 -18.89
CA GLN A 395 12.04 -29.87 -19.88
C GLN A 395 10.77 -29.05 -19.74
N CYS A 396 10.26 -28.51 -20.84
CA CYS A 396 8.96 -27.85 -20.80
C CYS A 396 7.88 -28.87 -20.47
N PRO A 397 6.91 -28.53 -19.59
CA PRO A 397 5.75 -29.36 -19.37
C PRO A 397 5.07 -29.63 -20.71
N ILE A 398 4.69 -30.88 -20.98
CA ILE A 398 3.87 -31.19 -22.14
C ILE A 398 2.46 -30.73 -21.79
N PRO A 399 1.93 -29.65 -22.41
CA PRO A 399 0.58 -29.23 -22.12
C PRO A 399 -0.39 -30.37 -22.45
N PRO A 400 -1.47 -30.54 -21.68
CA PRO A 400 -2.47 -31.54 -21.98
C PRO A 400 -3.12 -31.23 -23.34
N PRO A 401 -3.55 -32.24 -24.11
CA PRO A 401 -4.25 -32.01 -25.38
C PRO A 401 -5.49 -31.12 -25.19
N ASP A 402 -5.85 -30.33 -26.21
CA ASP A 402 -7.04 -29.47 -26.20
C ASP A 402 -8.27 -30.18 -25.61
N GLY A 403 -8.87 -29.57 -24.59
CA GLY A 403 -10.04 -30.13 -23.89
C GLY A 403 -9.71 -31.17 -22.82
N GLN A 404 -8.45 -31.39 -22.48
CA GLN A 404 -8.00 -32.27 -21.40
C GLN A 404 -7.13 -31.52 -20.39
N CYS A 405 -7.06 -32.04 -19.16
CA CYS A 405 -6.24 -31.53 -18.08
C CYS A 405 -5.79 -32.68 -17.18
N TYR A 406 -4.77 -32.46 -16.34
CA TYR A 406 -4.31 -33.47 -15.39
C TYR A 406 -5.10 -33.41 -14.08
N GLU A 407 -5.50 -34.57 -13.57
CA GLU A 407 -6.03 -34.72 -12.22
C GLU A 407 -5.26 -35.83 -11.53
N ASN A 408 -4.51 -35.48 -10.47
CA ASN A 408 -3.60 -36.41 -9.77
C ASN A 408 -2.56 -37.06 -10.73
N GLY A 409 -2.11 -36.34 -11.75
CA GLY A 409 -1.12 -36.80 -12.73
C GLY A 409 -1.67 -37.76 -13.81
N GLU A 410 -2.99 -37.97 -13.87
CA GLU A 410 -3.64 -38.67 -14.99
C GLU A 410 -4.42 -37.68 -15.87
N LEU A 411 -4.30 -37.81 -17.19
CA LEU A 411 -5.08 -37.02 -18.15
C LEU A 411 -6.56 -37.42 -18.10
N ARG A 412 -7.44 -36.43 -18.00
CA ARG A 412 -8.88 -36.58 -18.23
C ARG A 412 -9.45 -35.42 -19.02
N ASP A 413 -10.65 -35.60 -19.55
CA ASP A 413 -11.38 -34.53 -20.24
C ASP A 413 -11.78 -33.44 -19.24
N ILE A 414 -11.65 -32.18 -19.66
CA ILE A 414 -12.20 -31.02 -18.94
C ILE A 414 -13.72 -31.18 -18.92
N THR A 415 -14.31 -31.06 -17.74
CA THR A 415 -15.74 -31.08 -17.48
C THR A 415 -16.16 -29.70 -16.98
N PRO A 416 -16.50 -28.76 -17.89
CA PRO A 416 -16.85 -27.41 -17.49
C PRO A 416 -18.02 -27.38 -16.51
N VAL A 417 -18.01 -26.42 -15.59
CA VAL A 417 -19.22 -26.10 -14.81
C VAL A 417 -20.30 -25.58 -15.77
N ASP A 418 -21.56 -25.98 -15.56
CA ASP A 418 -22.67 -25.43 -16.35
C ASP A 418 -22.80 -23.92 -16.06
N ASP A 419 -22.99 -23.08 -17.10
CA ASP A 419 -23.11 -21.62 -16.97
C ASP A 419 -24.07 -21.13 -15.86
N GLY A 420 -25.18 -21.86 -15.64
CA GLY A 420 -26.19 -21.49 -14.63
C GLY A 420 -25.78 -21.82 -13.19
N ASP A 421 -24.68 -22.56 -13.02
CA ASP A 421 -24.13 -22.98 -11.74
C ASP A 421 -22.92 -22.13 -11.32
N LEU A 422 -22.60 -21.07 -12.06
CA LEU A 422 -21.67 -20.02 -11.64
C LEU A 422 -22.44 -18.73 -11.38
N GLU A 423 -22.13 -18.04 -10.29
CA GLU A 423 -22.77 -16.76 -9.94
C GLU A 423 -21.72 -15.77 -9.44
N ILE A 424 -21.66 -14.60 -10.05
CA ILE A 424 -20.84 -13.49 -9.56
C ILE A 424 -21.50 -12.97 -8.28
N THR A 425 -20.79 -13.09 -7.18
CA THR A 425 -21.27 -12.73 -5.85
C THR A 425 -20.67 -11.43 -5.36
N GLU A 426 -19.42 -11.11 -5.71
CA GLU A 426 -18.77 -9.90 -5.20
C GLU A 426 -17.77 -9.33 -6.21
N PHE A 427 -17.53 -8.02 -6.23
CA PHE A 427 -16.44 -7.42 -7.00
C PHE A 427 -15.96 -6.08 -6.44
N LEU A 428 -14.65 -5.84 -6.43
CA LEU A 428 -14.05 -4.55 -6.12
C LEU A 428 -13.47 -3.92 -7.40
N ALA A 429 -14.13 -2.88 -7.88
CA ALA A 429 -13.74 -2.15 -9.11
C ALA A 429 -13.06 -0.81 -8.86
N ASN A 430 -12.79 -0.46 -7.60
CA ASN A 430 -12.24 0.86 -7.21
C ASN A 430 -11.50 0.74 -5.87
N PRO A 431 -10.43 -0.08 -5.79
CA PRO A 431 -9.69 -0.26 -4.55
C PRO A 431 -9.07 1.07 -4.08
N GLN A 432 -8.93 1.23 -2.76
CA GLN A 432 -8.32 2.41 -2.15
C GLN A 432 -7.01 2.07 -1.42
N ALA A 433 -6.85 0.82 -0.98
CA ALA A 433 -5.66 0.38 -0.25
C ALA A 433 -4.40 0.33 -1.13
N VAL A 434 -4.54 -0.07 -2.40
CA VAL A 434 -3.44 -0.17 -3.39
C VAL A 434 -3.83 0.48 -4.72
N ASP A 435 -2.90 0.48 -5.70
CA ASP A 435 -3.18 0.99 -7.05
C ASP A 435 -4.41 0.30 -7.67
N ASP A 436 -5.27 1.08 -8.32
CA ASP A 436 -6.54 0.68 -8.94
C ASP A 436 -6.44 -0.66 -9.70
N GLY A 437 -5.61 -0.71 -10.75
CA GLY A 437 -5.44 -1.94 -11.56
C GLY A 437 -4.68 -3.09 -10.91
N LYS A 438 -4.25 -2.97 -9.64
CA LYS A 438 -3.60 -4.06 -8.87
C LYS A 438 -4.50 -4.63 -7.77
N GLY A 439 -5.37 -3.80 -7.19
CA GLY A 439 -6.29 -4.19 -6.13
C GLY A 439 -7.68 -4.61 -6.60
N GLU A 440 -7.95 -4.58 -7.92
CA GLU A 440 -9.22 -5.05 -8.49
C GLU A 440 -9.35 -6.58 -8.36
N TRP A 441 -10.55 -7.04 -7.98
CA TRP A 441 -10.88 -8.46 -7.87
C TRP A 441 -12.39 -8.71 -8.00
N PHE A 442 -12.77 -9.95 -8.24
CA PHE A 442 -14.16 -10.40 -8.15
C PHE A 442 -14.29 -11.83 -7.67
N GLU A 443 -15.47 -12.20 -7.20
CA GLU A 443 -15.78 -13.50 -6.64
C GLU A 443 -16.90 -14.20 -7.43
N VAL A 444 -16.74 -15.50 -7.62
CA VAL A 444 -17.74 -16.38 -8.21
C VAL A 444 -18.05 -17.54 -7.28
N LEU A 445 -19.33 -17.70 -6.94
CA LEU A 445 -19.86 -18.88 -6.25
C LEU A 445 -20.10 -20.02 -7.24
N ALA A 446 -19.48 -21.17 -7.00
CA ALA A 446 -19.77 -22.42 -7.71
C ALA A 446 -20.92 -23.18 -7.03
N LYS A 447 -22.00 -23.46 -7.75
CA LYS A 447 -23.19 -24.20 -7.27
C LYS A 447 -23.15 -25.69 -7.59
N ALA A 448 -22.27 -26.09 -8.49
CA ALA A 448 -22.03 -27.46 -8.92
C ALA A 448 -20.52 -27.74 -9.00
N SER A 449 -20.13 -29.01 -8.95
CA SER A 449 -18.75 -29.40 -9.24
C SER A 449 -18.47 -29.32 -10.74
N GLY A 450 -17.26 -28.92 -11.11
CA GLY A 450 -16.76 -28.93 -12.48
C GLY A 450 -15.38 -28.28 -12.55
N ASP A 451 -14.92 -28.01 -13.77
CA ASP A 451 -13.64 -27.37 -14.04
C ASP A 451 -13.85 -25.94 -14.57
N LEU A 452 -13.02 -24.99 -14.16
CA LEU A 452 -13.05 -23.61 -14.64
C LEU A 452 -12.23 -23.40 -15.93
N ASN A 453 -11.44 -24.38 -16.37
CA ASN A 453 -10.64 -24.28 -17.59
C ASN A 453 -11.53 -23.93 -18.79
N GLY A 454 -11.23 -22.82 -19.47
CA GLY A 454 -11.99 -22.27 -20.59
C GLY A 454 -13.10 -21.29 -20.20
N LEU A 455 -13.24 -20.92 -18.92
CA LEU A 455 -14.20 -19.91 -18.48
C LEU A 455 -13.84 -18.55 -19.09
N GLN A 456 -14.78 -17.94 -19.82
CA GLN A 456 -14.60 -16.64 -20.46
C GLN A 456 -15.06 -15.54 -19.53
N ILE A 457 -14.18 -14.56 -19.30
CA ILE A 457 -14.43 -13.38 -18.48
C ILE A 457 -14.37 -12.15 -19.39
N GLY A 458 -15.27 -11.19 -19.18
CA GLY A 458 -15.26 -9.98 -19.97
C GLY A 458 -16.27 -8.94 -19.55
N LYS A 459 -16.36 -7.89 -20.37
CA LYS A 459 -17.27 -6.75 -20.22
C LYS A 459 -17.68 -6.20 -21.58
N ALA A 460 -18.75 -5.42 -21.63
CA ALA A 460 -19.33 -4.86 -22.85
C ALA A 460 -19.62 -5.91 -23.95
N GLY A 461 -19.82 -7.17 -23.55
CA GLY A 461 -20.05 -8.31 -24.44
C GLY A 461 -18.82 -8.88 -25.14
N GLU A 462 -17.63 -8.30 -24.93
CA GLU A 462 -16.35 -8.81 -25.45
C GLU A 462 -15.67 -9.70 -24.40
N VAL A 463 -15.18 -10.86 -24.84
CA VAL A 463 -14.31 -11.71 -24.00
C VAL A 463 -12.95 -11.05 -23.94
N GLN A 464 -12.45 -10.79 -22.74
CA GLN A 464 -11.15 -10.16 -22.53
C GLN A 464 -10.14 -11.11 -21.91
N HIS A 465 -10.60 -12.07 -21.13
CA HIS A 465 -9.78 -13.10 -20.52
C HIS A 465 -10.47 -14.47 -20.66
N THR A 466 -9.70 -15.55 -20.80
CA THR A 466 -10.21 -16.92 -20.78
C THR A 466 -9.31 -17.71 -19.86
N VAL A 467 -9.87 -18.26 -18.79
CA VAL A 467 -9.13 -18.99 -17.76
C VAL A 467 -8.45 -20.19 -18.41
N ASP A 468 -7.12 -20.22 -18.35
CA ASP A 468 -6.27 -21.25 -18.91
C ASP A 468 -5.32 -21.82 -17.84
N PHE A 469 -4.47 -22.76 -18.24
CA PHE A 469 -3.49 -23.36 -17.35
C PHE A 469 -2.49 -22.33 -16.82
N GLY A 470 -2.25 -22.38 -15.50
CA GLY A 470 -1.34 -21.46 -14.82
C GLY A 470 -2.01 -20.19 -14.30
N ASP A 471 -3.27 -19.90 -14.68
CA ASP A 471 -4.01 -18.78 -14.09
C ASP A 471 -4.41 -19.08 -12.64
N ALA A 472 -4.51 -20.35 -12.23
CA ALA A 472 -4.90 -20.73 -10.88
C ALA A 472 -3.66 -21.12 -10.02
N PRO A 473 -3.14 -20.24 -9.13
CA PRO A 473 -1.87 -20.46 -8.43
C PRO A 473 -1.90 -21.67 -7.48
N GLY A 474 -3.08 -22.05 -7.01
CA GLY A 474 -3.29 -23.22 -6.14
C GLY A 474 -3.23 -24.56 -6.89
N PHE A 475 -3.17 -24.54 -8.22
CA PHE A 475 -3.17 -25.72 -9.09
C PHE A 475 -1.85 -25.80 -9.86
N GLY A 476 -1.45 -27.02 -10.23
CA GLY A 476 -0.36 -27.20 -11.19
C GLY A 476 -0.70 -26.54 -12.53
N GLY A 477 0.32 -26.04 -13.23
CA GLY A 477 0.18 -25.33 -14.53
C GLY A 477 -0.28 -26.20 -15.71
N ASP A 478 -0.88 -27.35 -15.44
CA ASP A 478 -1.49 -28.30 -16.36
C ASP A 478 -2.65 -29.10 -15.70
N GLU A 479 -3.02 -28.74 -14.46
CA GLU A 479 -4.07 -29.41 -13.70
C GLU A 479 -5.46 -28.89 -14.05
N CYS A 480 -6.47 -29.74 -13.83
CA CYS A 480 -7.86 -29.33 -13.89
C CYS A 480 -8.16 -28.36 -12.75
N ILE A 481 -8.64 -27.16 -13.07
CA ILE A 481 -9.02 -26.13 -12.09
C ILE A 481 -10.40 -26.49 -11.55
N THR A 482 -10.43 -27.48 -10.66
CA THR A 482 -11.66 -28.06 -10.13
C THR A 482 -12.29 -27.18 -9.07
N VAL A 483 -13.60 -27.02 -9.13
CA VAL A 483 -14.42 -26.40 -8.08
C VAL A 483 -15.47 -27.37 -7.55
N SER A 484 -15.93 -27.13 -6.34
CA SER A 484 -17.00 -27.85 -5.65
C SER A 484 -18.18 -26.93 -5.32
N PRO A 485 -19.39 -27.49 -5.11
CA PRO A 485 -20.54 -26.70 -4.69
C PRO A 485 -20.27 -25.99 -3.36
N GLY A 486 -20.46 -24.67 -3.35
CA GLY A 486 -20.20 -23.81 -2.20
C GLY A 486 -18.83 -23.14 -2.22
N ASP A 487 -17.96 -23.42 -3.19
CA ASP A 487 -16.68 -22.74 -3.32
C ASP A 487 -16.90 -21.29 -3.76
N HIS A 488 -16.31 -20.36 -3.01
CA HIS A 488 -16.20 -18.94 -3.34
C HIS A 488 -14.83 -18.72 -3.99
N VAL A 489 -14.83 -18.59 -5.32
CA VAL A 489 -13.60 -18.51 -6.12
C VAL A 489 -13.26 -17.05 -6.36
N VAL A 490 -12.10 -16.62 -5.86
CA VAL A 490 -11.61 -15.24 -5.96
C VAL A 490 -10.68 -15.08 -7.16
N PHE A 491 -11.04 -14.15 -8.04
CA PHE A 491 -10.28 -13.74 -9.21
C PHE A 491 -9.56 -12.42 -8.92
N ALA A 492 -8.23 -12.36 -9.07
CA ALA A 492 -7.41 -11.17 -8.79
C ALA A 492 -6.34 -10.90 -9.87
N HIS A 493 -5.76 -9.69 -9.89
CA HIS A 493 -4.64 -9.38 -10.79
C HIS A 493 -3.29 -9.96 -10.35
N SER A 494 -3.13 -10.27 -9.07
CA SER A 494 -1.89 -10.79 -8.49
C SER A 494 -2.20 -11.64 -7.26
N ASP A 495 -1.44 -12.72 -7.09
CA ASP A 495 -1.44 -13.57 -5.90
C ASP A 495 -0.46 -13.07 -4.82
N ASP A 496 0.31 -12.02 -5.10
CA ASP A 496 1.18 -11.38 -4.11
C ASP A 496 0.35 -10.48 -3.17
N PRO A 497 0.25 -10.82 -1.87
CA PRO A 497 -0.51 -10.03 -0.91
C PRO A 497 0.02 -8.60 -0.73
N LEU A 498 1.28 -8.32 -1.07
CA LEU A 498 1.84 -6.97 -1.00
C LEU A 498 1.44 -6.09 -2.18
N VAL A 499 1.00 -6.70 -3.28
CA VAL A 499 0.59 -6.01 -4.51
C VAL A 499 -0.93 -5.83 -4.54
N ASN A 500 -1.66 -6.83 -4.05
CA ASN A 500 -3.11 -6.94 -4.22
C ASN A 500 -3.92 -6.38 -3.04
N GLY A 501 -3.26 -5.70 -2.08
CA GLY A 501 -3.91 -5.09 -0.92
C GLY A 501 -4.18 -6.05 0.24
N GLY A 502 -3.44 -7.17 0.31
CA GLY A 502 -3.51 -8.12 1.41
C GLY A 502 -4.68 -9.09 1.33
N MET A 503 -5.12 -9.47 0.14
CA MET A 503 -6.23 -10.41 -0.02
C MET A 503 -5.95 -11.76 0.67
N PRO A 504 -6.93 -12.30 1.43
CA PRO A 504 -6.75 -13.56 2.17
C PRO A 504 -6.71 -14.78 1.26
N GLN A 505 -7.29 -14.69 0.06
CA GLN A 505 -7.43 -15.77 -0.91
C GLN A 505 -7.36 -15.20 -2.33
N VAL A 506 -6.64 -15.90 -3.21
CA VAL A 506 -6.62 -15.68 -4.66
C VAL A 506 -6.57 -17.05 -5.31
N ASP A 507 -7.62 -17.39 -6.07
CA ASP A 507 -7.76 -18.71 -6.69
C ASP A 507 -7.44 -18.70 -8.16
N VAL A 508 -7.76 -17.61 -8.86
CA VAL A 508 -7.53 -17.44 -10.29
C VAL A 508 -7.01 -16.03 -10.58
N LEU A 509 -6.03 -15.93 -11.47
CA LEU A 509 -5.47 -14.68 -11.93
C LEU A 509 -6.16 -14.23 -13.22
N PHE A 510 -6.32 -12.91 -13.38
CA PHE A 510 -6.82 -12.33 -14.62
C PHE A 510 -6.14 -10.98 -14.92
N ASP A 511 -6.21 -10.53 -16.17
CA ASP A 511 -5.43 -9.40 -16.67
C ASP A 511 -6.29 -8.26 -17.29
N MET A 512 -7.61 -8.32 -17.13
CA MET A 512 -8.51 -7.25 -17.58
C MET A 512 -8.84 -6.26 -16.47
N ALA A 513 -8.87 -4.96 -16.74
CA ALA A 513 -9.33 -3.99 -15.73
C ALA A 513 -10.85 -4.08 -15.47
N ILE A 514 -11.31 -3.75 -14.26
CA ILE A 514 -12.72 -3.64 -13.89
C ILE A 514 -13.11 -2.16 -13.73
N ASN A 515 -13.93 -1.61 -14.64
CA ASN A 515 -14.17 -0.16 -14.62
C ASN A 515 -14.97 0.29 -13.38
N ASN A 516 -14.55 1.37 -12.73
CA ASN A 516 -15.15 1.94 -11.49
C ASN A 516 -16.60 2.47 -11.71
N SER A 517 -17.04 2.67 -12.96
CA SER A 517 -18.39 3.15 -13.26
C SER A 517 -18.89 2.74 -14.65
N ASN A 518 -20.22 2.73 -14.82
CA ASN A 518 -20.95 2.50 -16.07
C ASN A 518 -20.47 1.26 -16.84
N SER A 519 -20.37 0.13 -16.15
CA SER A 519 -19.76 -1.08 -16.69
C SER A 519 -20.52 -2.33 -16.24
N ASP A 520 -20.09 -3.45 -16.80
CA ASP A 520 -20.52 -4.80 -16.50
C ASP A 520 -19.31 -5.72 -16.33
N LEU A 521 -19.55 -6.89 -15.75
CA LEU A 521 -18.65 -8.04 -15.66
C LEU A 521 -19.48 -9.28 -15.95
N PHE A 522 -19.03 -10.14 -16.86
CA PHE A 522 -19.67 -11.42 -17.11
C PHE A 522 -18.69 -12.59 -17.00
N VAL A 523 -19.23 -13.75 -16.62
CA VAL A 523 -18.54 -15.05 -16.67
C VAL A 523 -19.40 -16.06 -17.42
N ARG A 524 -18.83 -16.79 -18.37
CA ARG A 524 -19.54 -17.82 -19.16
C ARG A 524 -18.60 -18.79 -19.88
N PHE A 525 -19.11 -19.94 -20.25
CA PHE A 525 -18.52 -20.79 -21.30
C PHE A 525 -19.19 -20.52 -22.66
N GLU A 526 -18.54 -20.94 -23.75
CA GLU A 526 -18.94 -20.80 -25.17
C GLU A 526 -20.34 -20.21 -25.47
N ALA A 527 -20.43 -18.92 -25.85
CA ALA A 527 -21.66 -18.22 -26.29
C ALA A 527 -22.94 -18.46 -25.44
N GLY A 528 -22.79 -18.99 -24.23
CA GLY A 528 -23.86 -19.29 -23.30
C GLY A 528 -24.34 -18.04 -22.58
N ALA A 529 -25.36 -18.23 -21.74
CA ALA A 529 -26.02 -17.10 -21.09
C ALA A 529 -25.25 -16.56 -19.87
N GLY A 530 -24.33 -17.34 -19.29
CA GLY A 530 -23.48 -16.95 -18.16
C GLY A 530 -24.19 -16.31 -16.97
N ASP A 531 -23.38 -15.75 -16.06
CA ASP A 531 -23.83 -14.73 -15.12
C ASP A 531 -23.18 -13.37 -15.46
N GLN A 532 -23.87 -12.29 -15.12
CA GLN A 532 -23.43 -10.93 -15.41
C GLN A 532 -23.86 -9.96 -14.32
N ALA A 533 -22.88 -9.25 -13.76
CA ALA A 533 -23.09 -8.11 -12.87
C ALA A 533 -22.99 -6.80 -13.67
N THR A 534 -23.82 -5.80 -13.33
CA THR A 534 -23.81 -4.47 -13.97
C THR A 534 -23.92 -3.37 -12.93
N TRP A 535 -23.16 -2.29 -13.08
CA TRP A 535 -23.18 -1.17 -12.15
C TRP A 535 -23.04 0.19 -12.83
N THR A 536 -23.60 1.22 -12.19
CA THR A 536 -23.44 2.62 -12.63
C THR A 536 -22.22 3.26 -11.99
N THR A 537 -21.96 2.98 -10.72
CA THR A 537 -20.83 3.52 -9.93
C THR A 537 -20.46 2.55 -8.82
N THR A 538 -19.19 2.51 -8.44
CA THR A 538 -18.70 1.88 -7.21
C THR A 538 -18.19 2.92 -6.21
N THR A 539 -18.21 2.57 -4.93
CA THR A 539 -17.66 3.39 -3.85
C THR A 539 -16.16 3.07 -3.73
N PRO A 540 -15.25 4.06 -3.69
CA PRO A 540 -13.82 3.80 -3.48
C PRO A 540 -13.59 3.01 -2.18
N GLY A 541 -12.81 1.94 -2.26
CA GLY A 541 -12.46 1.09 -1.14
C GLY A 541 -13.56 0.13 -0.67
N HIS A 542 -14.71 0.07 -1.33
CA HIS A 542 -15.76 -0.92 -1.03
C HIS A 542 -16.04 -1.78 -2.26
N SER A 543 -16.09 -3.09 -2.06
CA SER A 543 -16.61 -4.01 -3.06
C SER A 543 -18.10 -3.77 -3.29
N LYS A 544 -18.65 -4.34 -4.35
CA LYS A 544 -20.08 -4.56 -4.50
C LYS A 544 -20.35 -6.02 -4.20
N SER A 545 -21.15 -6.29 -3.18
CA SER A 545 -21.46 -7.64 -2.71
C SER A 545 -22.93 -7.95 -2.95
N LYS A 546 -23.19 -9.19 -3.37
CA LYS A 546 -24.52 -9.74 -3.60
C LYS A 546 -24.91 -10.62 -2.43
N ASP A 547 -25.96 -10.26 -1.72
CA ASP A 547 -26.45 -11.06 -0.60
C ASP A 547 -27.12 -12.37 -1.05
N ALA A 548 -27.44 -13.23 -0.07
CA ALA A 548 -28.12 -14.50 -0.32
C ALA A 548 -29.55 -14.36 -0.91
N LEU A 549 -30.13 -13.15 -0.92
CA LEU A 549 -31.42 -12.84 -1.56
C LEU A 549 -31.25 -12.29 -2.98
N GLY A 550 -30.01 -12.04 -3.42
CA GLY A 550 -29.66 -11.52 -4.73
C GLY A 550 -29.62 -9.99 -4.83
N ASN A 551 -29.65 -9.26 -3.70
CA ASN A 551 -29.51 -7.80 -3.69
C ASN A 551 -28.03 -7.41 -3.71
N TRP A 552 -27.70 -6.31 -4.40
CA TRP A 552 -26.34 -5.76 -4.45
C TRP A 552 -26.21 -4.52 -3.55
N CYS A 553 -25.11 -4.42 -2.81
CA CYS A 553 -24.77 -3.32 -1.89
C CYS A 553 -23.25 -3.07 -1.87
N ASP A 554 -22.80 -2.06 -1.12
CA ASP A 554 -21.38 -1.95 -0.77
C ASP A 554 -21.02 -3.09 0.18
N GLY A 555 -19.88 -3.73 -0.08
CA GLY A 555 -19.37 -4.80 0.75
C GLY A 555 -18.92 -4.30 2.11
N ALA A 556 -19.05 -5.18 3.09
CA ALA A 556 -18.77 -4.90 4.48
C ALA A 556 -17.73 -5.89 5.01
N GLY A 557 -16.85 -5.39 5.89
CA GLY A 557 -15.78 -6.17 6.48
C GLY A 557 -14.43 -5.77 5.90
N VAL A 558 -13.56 -5.22 6.73
CA VAL A 558 -12.21 -4.82 6.29
C VAL A 558 -11.36 -6.08 6.09
N TYR A 559 -10.76 -6.21 4.91
CA TYR A 559 -9.75 -7.23 4.63
C TYR A 559 -8.40 -6.56 4.33
N GLY A 560 -7.33 -7.33 4.47
CA GLY A 560 -5.98 -6.92 4.11
C GLY A 560 -5.58 -5.54 4.65
N ASP A 561 -5.22 -4.65 3.73
CA ASP A 561 -4.65 -3.33 4.00
C ASP A 561 -5.69 -2.21 4.20
N GLY A 562 -7.01 -2.50 4.13
CA GLY A 562 -8.04 -1.54 4.56
C GLY A 562 -9.25 -1.36 3.64
N ASP A 563 -9.33 -2.06 2.51
CA ASP A 563 -10.55 -2.08 1.68
C ASP A 563 -11.62 -2.99 2.33
N GLU A 564 -12.89 -2.76 2.00
CA GLU A 564 -14.05 -3.48 2.55
C GLU A 564 -14.66 -4.46 1.55
N GLY A 565 -14.92 -5.69 2.01
CA GLY A 565 -15.48 -6.82 1.26
C GLY A 565 -15.18 -8.16 1.93
N THR A 566 -15.65 -9.26 1.34
CA THR A 566 -15.48 -10.63 1.90
C THR A 566 -14.84 -11.61 0.92
N PRO A 567 -13.65 -11.32 0.33
CA PRO A 567 -13.04 -12.18 -0.68
C PRO A 567 -12.80 -13.60 -0.16
N GLY A 568 -13.47 -14.59 -0.78
CA GLY A 568 -13.33 -16.01 -0.49
C GLY A 568 -14.33 -16.51 0.58
N GLU A 569 -15.20 -15.64 1.08
CA GLU A 569 -16.18 -15.95 2.11
C GLU A 569 -17.59 -15.57 1.65
N ALA A 570 -18.60 -16.12 2.31
CA ALA A 570 -19.99 -15.79 1.98
C ALA A 570 -20.30 -14.33 2.31
N ASN A 571 -20.80 -13.59 1.31
CA ASN A 571 -21.20 -12.20 1.47
C ASN A 571 -22.20 -11.99 2.61
N PRO A 572 -22.02 -10.94 3.43
CA PRO A 572 -23.02 -10.53 4.39
C PRO A 572 -24.29 -10.04 3.67
N MET A 573 -25.40 -10.00 4.40
CA MET A 573 -26.65 -9.44 3.88
C MET A 573 -26.51 -7.94 3.65
N CYS A 574 -27.05 -7.45 2.54
CA CYS A 574 -26.90 -6.07 2.16
C CYS A 574 -27.56 -5.10 3.15
N GLU A 575 -26.80 -4.12 3.65
CA GLU A 575 -27.33 -3.09 4.53
C GLU A 575 -28.41 -2.27 3.80
N GLY A 576 -29.63 -2.32 4.33
CA GLY A 576 -30.88 -1.95 3.65
C GLY A 576 -31.90 -3.09 3.56
N GLY A 577 -31.48 -4.32 3.83
CA GLY A 577 -32.32 -5.41 4.32
C GLY A 577 -31.87 -5.79 5.72
N GLY A 578 -32.37 -5.09 6.74
CA GLY A 578 -31.96 -5.28 8.13
C GLY A 578 -31.87 -6.76 8.55
N ASN A 579 -30.66 -7.15 8.93
CA ASN A 579 -30.28 -8.34 9.69
C ASN A 579 -30.59 -9.71 9.09
N SER A 580 -29.90 -10.72 9.61
CA SER A 580 -30.30 -12.13 9.60
C SER A 580 -31.69 -12.40 10.21
N GLY A 581 -32.51 -11.35 10.37
CA GLY A 581 -33.58 -11.24 11.32
C GLY A 581 -33.11 -11.44 12.75
N MET A 582 -31.80 -11.54 13.05
CA MET A 582 -31.30 -11.84 14.40
C MET A 582 -30.28 -10.83 14.88
N CYS A 583 -30.25 -10.63 16.19
CA CYS A 583 -29.25 -9.85 16.92
C CYS A 583 -28.97 -10.55 18.25
N THR A 584 -27.82 -10.26 18.87
CA THR A 584 -27.53 -10.73 20.22
C THR A 584 -28.36 -9.94 21.22
N ASP A 585 -29.23 -10.64 21.94
CA ASP A 585 -30.04 -10.06 23.02
C ASP A 585 -29.11 -9.62 24.17
N PRO A 586 -29.12 -8.33 24.56
CA PRO A 586 -28.19 -7.78 25.55
C PRO A 586 -28.39 -8.36 26.96
N ASP A 587 -29.60 -8.81 27.30
CA ASP A 587 -29.92 -9.36 28.61
C ASP A 587 -29.50 -10.82 28.76
N THR A 588 -29.70 -11.60 27.69
CA THR A 588 -29.50 -13.06 27.70
C THR A 588 -28.20 -13.50 27.06
N MET A 589 -27.53 -12.61 26.31
CA MET A 589 -26.32 -12.88 25.51
C MET A 589 -26.52 -14.02 24.50
N LEU A 590 -27.76 -14.22 24.04
CA LEU A 590 -28.13 -15.23 23.05
C LEU A 590 -28.65 -14.53 21.79
N GLU A 591 -28.45 -15.14 20.63
CA GLU A 591 -29.08 -14.67 19.41
C GLU A 591 -30.59 -14.85 19.48
N ARG A 592 -31.33 -13.77 19.22
CA ARG A 592 -32.79 -13.79 19.05
C ARG A 592 -33.20 -13.05 17.80
N VAL A 593 -34.43 -13.30 17.38
CA VAL A 593 -35.02 -12.57 16.26
C VAL A 593 -35.25 -11.10 16.66
N ILE A 594 -34.90 -10.18 15.77
CA ILE A 594 -35.19 -8.76 15.87
C ILE A 594 -36.68 -8.56 15.81
N ASN A 595 -37.18 -7.74 16.73
CA ASN A 595 -38.55 -7.30 16.82
C ASN A 595 -38.65 -5.89 16.20
N PRO A 596 -38.84 -5.74 14.88
CA PRO A 596 -38.83 -4.42 14.25
C PRO A 596 -40.06 -3.58 14.61
N PRO A 597 -39.97 -2.24 14.55
CA PRO A 597 -41.13 -1.37 14.67
C PRO A 597 -42.13 -1.59 13.52
N LEU A 598 -43.42 -1.57 13.84
CA LEU A 598 -44.52 -1.59 12.87
C LEU A 598 -44.99 -0.17 12.56
N PRO A 599 -45.65 0.06 11.40
CA PRO A 599 -46.26 1.35 11.08
C PRO A 599 -47.18 1.85 12.20
N GLY A 600 -46.93 3.07 12.68
CA GLY A 600 -47.66 3.69 13.79
C GLY A 600 -47.14 3.39 15.19
N GLN A 601 -46.05 2.61 15.32
CA GLN A 601 -45.36 2.39 16.60
C GLN A 601 -44.19 3.36 16.82
N LEU A 602 -43.85 4.18 15.83
CA LEU A 602 -42.73 5.12 15.88
C LEU A 602 -43.09 6.38 15.11
N THR A 603 -42.83 7.54 15.70
CA THR A 603 -43.12 8.87 15.10
C THR A 603 -41.97 9.83 15.39
N ILE A 604 -41.77 10.83 14.52
CA ILE A 604 -40.81 11.91 14.76
C ILE A 604 -41.44 12.88 15.77
N SER A 605 -40.76 13.12 16.89
CA SER A 605 -41.22 14.05 17.93
C SER A 605 -40.51 15.39 17.87
N GLU A 606 -39.21 15.43 17.58
CA GLU A 606 -38.44 16.69 17.62
C GLU A 606 -37.28 16.70 16.61
N LEU A 607 -36.94 17.88 16.07
CA LEU A 607 -35.91 18.05 15.04
C LEU A 607 -35.09 19.32 15.29
N MET A 608 -33.75 19.23 15.30
CA MET A 608 -32.84 20.39 15.35
C MET A 608 -32.01 20.52 14.05
N PRO A 609 -32.49 21.24 13.02
CA PRO A 609 -31.73 21.46 11.79
C PRO A 609 -30.75 22.65 11.80
N ASP A 610 -30.85 23.59 12.74
CA ASP A 610 -30.06 24.83 12.74
C ASP A 610 -29.62 25.18 14.17
N PRO A 611 -28.75 24.37 14.81
CA PRO A 611 -28.24 24.64 16.15
C PRO A 611 -27.49 25.97 16.18
N ALA A 612 -27.64 26.75 17.25
CA ALA A 612 -26.94 28.03 17.41
C ALA A 612 -25.75 27.94 18.36
N GLY A 613 -25.81 27.04 19.35
CA GLY A 613 -24.74 26.85 20.32
C GLY A 613 -23.70 25.77 19.95
N ALA A 614 -23.91 25.03 18.86
CA ALA A 614 -23.00 24.02 18.32
C ALA A 614 -22.75 24.23 16.81
N PRO A 615 -21.68 23.66 16.22
CA PRO A 615 -21.45 23.72 14.78
C PRO A 615 -22.58 23.04 14.01
N ASP A 616 -23.15 23.73 13.03
CA ASP A 616 -24.26 23.24 12.17
C ASP A 616 -24.03 21.82 11.61
N ALA A 617 -22.81 21.51 11.16
CA ALA A 617 -22.50 20.19 10.58
C ALA A 617 -22.47 19.01 11.57
N SER A 618 -22.38 19.27 12.88
CA SER A 618 -22.25 18.23 13.92
C SER A 618 -23.31 18.33 15.01
N GLY A 619 -23.92 19.50 15.19
CA GLY A 619 -24.92 19.78 16.22
C GLY A 619 -26.36 19.50 15.80
N GLU A 620 -26.58 19.00 14.58
CA GLU A 620 -27.89 18.49 14.16
C GLU A 620 -28.25 17.23 14.96
N TRP A 621 -29.50 17.15 15.40
CA TRP A 621 -30.07 15.99 16.06
C TRP A 621 -31.57 15.91 15.79
N PHE A 622 -32.16 14.76 16.07
CA PHE A 622 -33.60 14.56 16.04
C PHE A 622 -34.02 13.55 17.09
N GLU A 623 -35.31 13.50 17.36
CA GLU A 623 -35.91 12.63 18.35
C GLU A 623 -37.10 11.88 17.77
N LEU A 624 -37.21 10.61 18.16
CA LEU A 624 -38.35 9.76 17.85
C LEU A 624 -39.09 9.38 19.14
N HIS A 625 -40.41 9.30 19.08
CA HIS A 625 -41.25 8.76 20.15
C HIS A 625 -41.75 7.35 19.77
N ALA A 626 -41.41 6.36 20.60
CA ALA A 626 -41.82 4.98 20.47
C ALA A 626 -43.15 4.72 21.20
N HIS A 627 -44.12 4.12 20.51
CA HIS A 627 -45.45 3.76 21.05
C HIS A 627 -45.61 2.23 21.27
N ALA A 628 -44.49 1.50 21.17
CA ALA A 628 -44.39 0.08 21.50
C ALA A 628 -42.91 -0.27 21.71
N ALA A 629 -42.65 -1.37 22.41
CA ALA A 629 -41.30 -1.94 22.50
C ALA A 629 -40.90 -2.64 21.19
N PHE A 630 -39.71 -2.34 20.68
CA PHE A 630 -39.12 -2.90 19.46
C PHE A 630 -37.59 -2.79 19.50
N ASP A 631 -36.91 -3.33 18.50
CA ASP A 631 -35.47 -3.16 18.29
C ASP A 631 -35.23 -2.15 17.16
N LEU A 632 -34.31 -1.20 17.35
CA LEU A 632 -33.99 -0.19 16.31
C LEU A 632 -33.23 -0.77 15.11
N ASN A 633 -32.68 -1.97 15.23
CA ASN A 633 -31.84 -2.56 14.20
C ASN A 633 -32.60 -2.66 12.86
N GLY A 634 -32.05 -2.04 11.83
CA GLY A 634 -32.62 -1.96 10.49
C GLY A 634 -33.42 -0.68 10.21
N LEU A 635 -33.67 0.20 11.19
CA LEU A 635 -34.41 1.44 10.97
C LEU A 635 -33.68 2.32 9.93
N GLU A 636 -34.41 2.72 8.88
CA GLU A 636 -33.95 3.58 7.80
C GLU A 636 -34.24 5.05 8.15
N LEU A 637 -33.23 5.92 8.05
CA LEU A 637 -33.34 7.36 8.24
C LEU A 637 -32.99 8.07 6.93
N GLY A 638 -33.75 9.09 6.56
CA GLY A 638 -33.45 9.78 5.31
C GLY A 638 -34.17 11.10 5.12
N LYS A 639 -33.99 11.67 3.93
CA LYS A 639 -34.68 12.88 3.48
C LYS A 639 -35.01 12.79 2.00
N ASN A 640 -36.04 13.52 1.56
CA ASN A 640 -36.48 13.55 0.15
C ASN A 640 -36.70 12.15 -0.45
N ASN A 641 -37.25 11.20 0.34
CA ASN A 641 -37.40 9.79 -0.02
C ASN A 641 -36.09 9.05 -0.37
N VAL A 642 -34.94 9.54 0.10
CA VAL A 642 -33.64 8.87 -0.01
C VAL A 642 -33.17 8.50 1.38
N VAL A 643 -33.01 7.20 1.63
CA VAL A 643 -32.38 6.66 2.83
C VAL A 643 -30.92 7.10 2.84
N SER A 644 -30.49 7.72 3.94
CA SER A 644 -29.14 8.27 4.12
C SER A 644 -28.37 7.58 5.24
N HIS A 645 -29.07 6.87 6.13
CA HIS A 645 -28.49 6.09 7.22
C HIS A 645 -29.41 4.89 7.54
N VAL A 646 -28.84 3.74 7.89
CA VAL A 646 -29.57 2.58 8.42
C VAL A 646 -28.95 2.24 9.77
N VAL A 647 -29.78 2.00 10.79
CA VAL A 647 -29.30 1.62 12.12
C VAL A 647 -28.81 0.17 12.08
N SER A 648 -27.50 -0.06 12.15
CA SER A 648 -26.90 -1.41 12.22
C SER A 648 -26.18 -1.64 13.57
N SER A 649 -26.35 -2.84 14.12
CA SER A 649 -25.70 -3.31 15.35
C SER A 649 -25.85 -4.83 15.46
N ASP A 650 -24.78 -5.52 15.90
CA ASP A 650 -24.78 -6.97 16.18
C ASP A 650 -25.55 -7.33 17.46
N THR A 651 -25.78 -6.34 18.33
CA THR A 651 -26.58 -6.45 19.56
C THR A 651 -27.94 -5.79 19.34
N CYS A 652 -29.01 -6.38 19.86
CA CYS A 652 -30.34 -5.80 19.78
C CYS A 652 -30.35 -4.45 20.50
N ILE A 653 -30.68 -3.38 19.78
CA ILE A 653 -30.86 -2.05 20.35
C ILE A 653 -32.31 -1.97 20.81
N GLU A 654 -32.55 -2.45 22.02
CA GLU A 654 -33.89 -2.55 22.59
C GLU A 654 -34.44 -1.18 22.97
N VAL A 655 -35.61 -0.87 22.43
CA VAL A 655 -36.38 0.33 22.74
C VAL A 655 -37.59 -0.06 23.57
N ALA A 656 -37.79 0.65 24.68
CA ALA A 656 -38.95 0.45 25.54
C ALA A 656 -40.22 1.06 24.92
N ASP A 657 -41.38 0.54 25.34
CA ASP A 657 -42.64 1.20 25.04
C ASP A 657 -42.70 2.58 25.72
N ASP A 658 -43.26 3.57 25.03
CA ASP A 658 -43.42 4.96 25.48
C ASP A 658 -42.11 5.70 25.82
N SER A 659 -41.02 5.42 25.09
CA SER A 659 -39.72 6.09 25.26
C SER A 659 -39.40 7.09 24.14
N TYR A 660 -38.56 8.08 24.45
CA TYR A 660 -37.97 9.02 23.50
C TYR A 660 -36.55 8.60 23.15
N ILE A 661 -36.21 8.68 21.87
CA ILE A 661 -34.95 8.18 21.33
C ILE A 661 -34.25 9.33 20.60
N VAL A 662 -33.12 9.77 21.14
CA VAL A 662 -32.34 10.90 20.63
C VAL A 662 -31.25 10.41 19.70
N PHE A 663 -31.32 10.86 18.45
CA PHE A 663 -30.33 10.61 17.42
C PHE A 663 -29.47 11.85 17.21
N ALA A 664 -28.15 11.72 17.28
CA ALA A 664 -27.22 12.82 17.06
C ALA A 664 -26.11 12.44 16.06
N ARG A 665 -25.44 13.44 15.48
CA ARG A 665 -24.29 13.21 14.58
C ARG A 665 -22.99 12.89 15.31
N THR A 666 -22.96 13.12 16.62
CA THR A 666 -21.80 12.91 17.48
C THR A 666 -22.24 12.83 18.94
N GLU A 667 -21.52 12.02 19.73
CA GLU A 667 -21.63 11.97 21.20
C GLU A 667 -20.71 13.00 21.89
N VAL A 668 -19.92 13.77 21.12
CA VAL A 668 -19.02 14.77 21.71
C VAL A 668 -19.83 15.98 22.20
N ASP A 669 -19.93 16.14 23.51
CA ASP A 669 -20.66 17.23 24.19
C ASP A 669 -20.42 18.63 23.60
N ALA A 670 -19.16 18.94 23.23
CA ALA A 670 -18.79 20.24 22.68
C ALA A 670 -19.39 20.51 21.29
N ASP A 671 -19.73 19.44 20.56
CA ASP A 671 -20.14 19.48 19.16
C ASP A 671 -21.65 19.23 18.98
N ASN A 672 -22.35 18.77 20.02
CA ASN A 672 -23.79 18.49 20.04
C ASN A 672 -24.58 19.32 21.08
N CYS A 673 -23.97 20.35 21.66
CA CYS A 673 -24.59 21.16 22.72
C CYS A 673 -24.83 20.45 24.06
N ALA A 674 -24.09 19.38 24.36
CA ALA A 674 -24.24 18.57 25.57
C ALA A 674 -25.67 18.02 25.71
N LEU A 675 -26.11 17.26 24.70
CA LEU A 675 -27.36 16.51 24.76
C LEU A 675 -27.37 15.60 26.01
N PRO A 676 -28.48 15.54 26.76
CA PRO A 676 -28.55 14.80 28.03
C PRO A 676 -28.43 13.29 27.84
N SER A 677 -28.90 12.76 26.72
CA SER A 677 -28.69 11.38 26.26
C SER A 677 -28.62 11.36 24.73
N VAL A 678 -27.70 10.55 24.19
CA VAL A 678 -27.64 10.23 22.75
C VAL A 678 -27.80 8.72 22.66
N ASP A 679 -28.94 8.27 22.13
CA ASP A 679 -29.28 6.85 22.05
C ASP A 679 -28.70 6.19 20.81
N HIS A 680 -28.46 6.97 19.74
CA HIS A 680 -27.81 6.48 18.52
C HIS A 680 -27.06 7.58 17.77
N VAL A 681 -25.82 7.29 17.35
CA VAL A 681 -25.03 8.18 16.48
C VAL A 681 -25.25 7.82 15.02
N TYR A 682 -25.70 8.77 14.21
CA TYR A 682 -25.91 8.58 12.77
C TYR A 682 -24.88 9.35 11.93
N ALA A 683 -24.65 8.83 10.72
CA ALA A 683 -23.81 9.48 9.71
C ALA A 683 -24.58 9.65 8.40
N GLY A 684 -24.01 10.34 7.41
CA GLY A 684 -24.58 10.44 6.05
C GLY A 684 -25.83 11.33 5.89
N LEU A 685 -26.63 11.53 6.95
CA LEU A 685 -27.79 12.42 6.96
C LEU A 685 -27.41 13.85 7.41
N SER A 686 -27.94 14.86 6.73
CA SER A 686 -27.86 16.28 7.14
C SER A 686 -29.24 16.91 7.01
N LEU A 687 -29.64 17.69 8.01
CA LEU A 687 -30.94 18.35 8.07
C LEU A 687 -30.82 19.75 7.47
N SER A 688 -31.76 20.15 6.62
CA SER A 688 -31.64 21.45 5.92
C SER A 688 -32.30 22.57 6.72
N ASN A 689 -31.59 23.68 6.96
CA ASN A 689 -32.09 24.83 7.74
C ASN A 689 -33.29 25.51 7.03
N SER A 690 -33.51 25.22 5.74
CA SER A 690 -34.70 25.61 4.99
C SER A 690 -35.09 24.58 3.93
N ASN A 691 -36.38 24.51 3.62
CA ASN A 691 -36.99 23.53 2.69
C ASN A 691 -36.49 22.09 2.95
N GLY A 692 -36.40 21.71 4.22
CA GLY A 692 -35.93 20.42 4.66
C GLY A 692 -37.05 19.40 4.76
N SER A 693 -36.66 18.13 4.75
CA SER A 693 -37.51 16.98 5.05
C SER A 693 -36.71 15.97 5.85
N MET A 694 -37.41 15.15 6.62
CA MET A 694 -36.89 13.98 7.29
C MET A 694 -37.95 12.89 7.25
N HIS A 695 -37.55 11.66 6.94
CA HIS A 695 -38.40 10.48 7.06
C HIS A 695 -37.67 9.38 7.82
N ILE A 696 -38.48 8.53 8.44
CA ILE A 696 -38.07 7.27 9.06
C ILE A 696 -38.84 6.12 8.43
N GLY A 697 -38.21 4.96 8.29
CA GLY A 697 -38.84 3.81 7.65
C GLY A 697 -38.12 2.49 7.89
N LEU A 698 -38.59 1.44 7.23
CA LEU A 698 -37.98 0.12 7.25
C LEU A 698 -38.33 -0.64 5.96
N GLY A 699 -37.33 -1.19 5.28
CA GLY A 699 -37.53 -1.95 4.04
C GLY A 699 -38.22 -1.13 2.95
N GLY A 700 -37.91 0.17 2.86
CA GLY A 700 -38.53 1.12 1.93
C GLY A 700 -39.95 1.55 2.29
N LEU A 701 -40.52 1.11 3.41
CA LEU A 701 -41.79 1.61 3.94
C LEU A 701 -41.53 2.80 4.87
N VAL A 702 -42.00 4.00 4.48
CA VAL A 702 -41.95 5.19 5.34
C VAL A 702 -42.99 5.07 6.45
N PHE A 703 -42.54 5.15 7.70
CA PHE A 703 -43.38 5.14 8.90
C PHE A 703 -43.86 6.53 9.26
N ASP A 704 -42.97 7.52 9.20
CA ASP A 704 -43.28 8.92 9.44
C ASP A 704 -42.38 9.82 8.61
N GLU A 705 -42.89 10.98 8.21
CA GLU A 705 -42.17 11.99 7.46
C GLU A 705 -42.64 13.37 7.88
N TYR A 706 -41.68 14.25 8.14
CA TYR A 706 -41.94 15.66 8.38
C TYR A 706 -41.12 16.55 7.44
N SER A 707 -41.75 17.62 6.95
CA SER A 707 -41.14 18.60 6.06
C SER A 707 -41.40 20.02 6.55
N TRP A 708 -40.39 20.88 6.46
CA TRP A 708 -40.45 22.26 6.93
C TRP A 708 -39.93 23.25 5.89
N SER A 709 -40.49 24.46 5.89
CA SER A 709 -40.02 25.53 4.99
C SER A 709 -38.77 26.24 5.51
N SER A 710 -38.65 26.40 6.83
CA SER A 710 -37.56 27.12 7.50
C SER A 710 -37.59 26.81 8.99
N VAL A 711 -36.43 26.84 9.64
CA VAL A 711 -36.32 26.78 11.11
C VAL A 711 -35.79 28.09 11.69
N SER A 712 -36.01 28.26 12.99
CA SER A 712 -35.40 29.34 13.78
C SER A 712 -34.07 28.84 14.36
N SER A 713 -32.97 29.53 14.06
CA SER A 713 -31.65 29.19 14.60
C SER A 713 -31.67 29.07 16.13
N GLY A 714 -31.08 27.98 16.65
CA GLY A 714 -31.01 27.63 18.07
C GLY A 714 -32.32 27.10 18.65
N LYS A 715 -33.27 26.68 17.82
CA LYS A 715 -34.52 26.08 18.28
C LYS A 715 -34.90 24.87 17.44
N SER A 716 -35.18 23.76 18.12
CA SER A 716 -35.79 22.61 17.47
C SER A 716 -37.23 22.90 17.06
N LEU A 717 -37.70 22.16 16.06
CA LEU A 717 -39.11 21.99 15.77
C LEU A 717 -39.62 20.87 16.66
N SER A 718 -40.55 21.17 17.57
CA SER A 718 -41.18 20.21 18.47
C SER A 718 -42.59 19.89 17.99
N TYR A 719 -42.97 18.62 18.00
CA TYR A 719 -44.33 18.18 17.73
C TYR A 719 -45.18 18.20 19.01
N ASP A 720 -46.30 18.93 18.97
CA ASP A 720 -47.30 18.92 20.02
C ASP A 720 -48.43 17.92 19.66
N PRO A 721 -48.50 16.76 20.33
CA PRO A 721 -49.49 15.73 20.02
C PRO A 721 -50.93 16.14 20.41
N MET A 722 -51.11 17.13 21.29
CA MET A 722 -52.44 17.61 21.70
C MET A 722 -53.07 18.52 20.65
N SER A 723 -52.27 19.38 20.02
CA SER A 723 -52.72 20.26 18.93
C SER A 723 -52.49 19.68 17.53
N MET A 724 -51.68 18.62 17.41
CA MET A 724 -51.22 18.03 16.15
C MET A 724 -50.46 19.05 15.28
N GLU A 725 -49.74 19.97 15.91
CA GLU A 725 -48.97 21.04 15.24
C GLU A 725 -47.49 20.94 15.59
N TRP A 726 -46.64 21.45 14.70
CA TRP A 726 -45.21 21.62 14.93
C TRP A 726 -44.91 23.09 15.23
N CYS A 727 -44.03 23.35 16.19
CA CYS A 727 -43.68 24.70 16.62
C CYS A 727 -42.21 24.80 17.05
N ASP A 728 -41.72 26.04 17.17
CA ASP A 728 -40.42 26.30 17.80
C ASP A 728 -40.45 25.83 19.26
N ALA A 729 -39.45 25.04 19.66
CA ALA A 729 -39.22 24.71 21.05
C ALA A 729 -39.02 25.96 21.92
N VAL A 730 -39.41 25.84 23.19
CA VAL A 730 -39.36 26.95 24.17
C VAL A 730 -38.50 26.64 25.39
N ALA A 731 -38.22 25.37 25.65
CA ALA A 731 -37.43 24.94 26.80
C ALA A 731 -35.93 25.00 26.48
N PRO A 732 -35.09 25.65 27.29
CA PRO A 732 -33.64 25.67 27.04
C PRO A 732 -32.99 24.35 27.47
N PHE A 733 -32.04 23.86 26.68
CA PHE A 733 -31.16 22.74 27.03
C PHE A 733 -29.69 23.08 26.76
N GLY A 734 -28.79 22.31 27.39
CA GLY A 734 -27.37 22.30 27.03
C GLY A 734 -26.70 23.69 26.96
N CYS A 735 -26.17 24.00 25.77
CA CYS A 735 -25.48 25.23 25.40
C CYS A 735 -26.36 26.51 25.35
N GLY A 736 -27.67 26.40 25.57
CA GLY A 736 -28.64 27.50 25.51
C GLY A 736 -29.55 27.50 24.27
N ASP A 737 -29.46 26.47 23.43
CA ASP A 737 -30.46 26.18 22.39
C ASP A 737 -31.78 25.72 23.04
N LEU A 738 -32.88 25.79 22.28
CA LEU A 738 -34.21 25.41 22.76
C LEU A 738 -34.63 24.06 22.16
N GLY A 739 -35.11 23.16 23.01
CA GLY A 739 -35.51 21.77 22.71
C GLY A 739 -35.71 20.96 23.99
N THR A 740 -36.25 19.75 23.87
CA THR A 740 -36.48 18.80 24.97
C THR A 740 -35.95 17.40 24.63
N PRO A 741 -34.66 17.26 24.28
CA PRO A 741 -34.10 15.95 23.90
C PRO A 741 -34.20 14.94 25.04
N GLY A 742 -34.84 13.81 24.78
CA GLY A 742 -35.11 12.72 25.71
C GLY A 742 -36.38 12.93 26.55
N ASP A 743 -37.08 14.06 26.39
CA ASP A 743 -38.21 14.48 27.21
C ASP A 743 -39.46 14.79 26.37
N LEU A 744 -40.63 14.72 26.99
CA LEU A 744 -41.89 15.08 26.32
C LEU A 744 -41.89 16.56 25.90
N ASN A 745 -42.15 16.80 24.61
CA ASN A 745 -42.34 18.15 24.05
C ASN A 745 -43.45 18.94 24.76
N PRO A 746 -43.19 20.19 25.19
CA PRO A 746 -44.23 21.09 25.68
C PRO A 746 -45.26 21.44 24.59
N ALA A 747 -46.50 21.73 25.00
CA ALA A 747 -47.54 22.19 24.07
C ALA A 747 -47.11 23.47 23.34
N CYS A 748 -47.50 23.59 22.07
CA CYS A 748 -47.08 24.68 21.18
C CYS A 748 -47.56 26.08 21.61
N ASP A 749 -48.47 26.17 22.58
CA ASP A 749 -48.92 27.42 23.19
C ASP A 749 -48.06 27.89 24.37
N GLY A 750 -46.96 27.20 24.66
CA GLY A 750 -46.03 27.55 25.75
C GLY A 750 -46.47 27.02 27.11
N GLY A 751 -47.14 25.87 27.15
CA GLY A 751 -47.46 25.19 28.40
C GLY A 751 -48.52 25.91 29.22
N GLY A 752 -49.70 26.13 28.61
CA GLY A 752 -50.90 26.35 29.41
C GLY A 752 -51.31 25.07 30.13
N ASN A 753 -51.20 25.05 31.46
CA ASN A 753 -52.03 24.30 32.42
C ASN A 753 -51.87 22.78 32.62
N ASN A 754 -50.65 22.26 32.74
CA ASN A 754 -50.37 20.93 33.36
C ASN A 754 -49.57 21.00 34.68
N GLU A 755 -49.50 22.15 35.36
CA GLU A 755 -48.92 22.24 36.71
C GLU A 755 -49.67 21.29 37.67
N GLY A 756 -48.98 20.26 38.17
CA GLY A 756 -49.53 19.30 39.14
C GLY A 756 -50.08 18.00 38.54
N MET A 757 -49.82 17.70 37.27
CA MET A 757 -50.22 16.45 36.60
C MET A 757 -49.00 15.62 36.16
N CYS A 758 -49.13 14.29 36.15
CA CYS A 758 -48.15 13.33 35.63
C CYS A 758 -48.86 12.19 34.88
N MET A 759 -48.12 11.47 34.04
CA MET A 759 -48.61 10.33 33.25
C MET A 759 -48.58 9.04 34.07
N ASP A 760 -49.74 8.41 34.29
CA ASP A 760 -49.85 7.07 34.87
C ASP A 760 -50.25 6.09 33.77
N GLY A 761 -49.23 5.53 33.10
CA GLY A 761 -49.38 4.96 31.76
C GLY A 761 -49.90 6.00 30.78
N MET A 762 -50.84 5.65 29.91
CA MET A 762 -51.43 6.58 28.94
C MET A 762 -52.47 7.56 29.53
N VAL A 763 -52.58 7.68 30.86
CA VAL A 763 -53.60 8.52 31.51
C VAL A 763 -52.93 9.59 32.35
N MET A 764 -53.13 10.85 31.96
CA MET A 764 -52.81 11.99 32.82
C MET A 764 -53.67 11.95 34.09
N ARG A 765 -53.03 11.98 35.26
CA ARG A 765 -53.68 12.20 36.55
C ARG A 765 -52.92 13.22 37.39
N GLU A 766 -53.58 13.72 38.43
CA GLU A 766 -52.94 14.63 39.38
C GLU A 766 -51.83 13.89 40.13
N ILE A 767 -50.73 14.61 40.38
CA ILE A 767 -49.64 14.17 41.26
C ILE A 767 -50.19 14.07 42.68
N VAL A 768 -50.08 12.89 43.26
CA VAL A 768 -50.42 12.60 44.66
C VAL A 768 -49.23 13.02 45.51
N ASN A 769 -49.19 14.29 45.89
CA ASN A 769 -48.12 14.82 46.74
C ASN A 769 -48.12 14.17 48.15
N PRO A 770 -46.96 13.81 48.70
CA PRO A 770 -46.86 13.32 50.07
C PRO A 770 -47.21 14.43 51.09
N SER A 771 -47.85 14.03 52.18
CA SER A 771 -48.09 14.85 53.37
C SER A 771 -47.14 14.49 54.50
N LEU A 772 -47.08 15.33 55.54
CA LEU A 772 -46.33 15.03 56.76
C LEU A 772 -46.79 13.68 57.35
N GLY A 773 -45.85 12.77 57.60
CA GLY A 773 -46.13 11.40 58.05
C GLY A 773 -46.30 10.36 56.93
N ASP A 774 -46.28 10.75 55.66
CA ASP A 774 -46.41 9.82 54.52
C ASP A 774 -45.09 9.20 54.08
N LEU A 775 -43.95 9.79 54.46
CA LEU A 775 -42.61 9.29 54.17
C LEU A 775 -41.65 9.56 55.32
N VAL A 776 -40.58 8.76 55.39
CA VAL A 776 -39.42 8.97 56.27
C VAL A 776 -38.13 8.65 55.52
N ILE A 777 -37.07 9.40 55.78
CA ILE A 777 -35.70 8.99 55.47
C ILE A 777 -35.40 7.80 56.37
N SER A 778 -35.04 6.68 55.77
CA SER A 778 -34.89 5.42 56.50
C SER A 778 -33.43 4.98 56.62
N GLU A 779 -32.59 5.29 55.65
CA GLU A 779 -31.17 4.93 55.68
C GLU A 779 -30.35 5.91 54.83
N PHE A 780 -29.10 6.17 55.21
CA PHE A 780 -28.18 6.94 54.36
C PHE A 780 -26.72 6.54 54.53
N MET A 781 -25.98 6.52 53.41
CA MET A 781 -24.54 6.29 53.32
C MET A 781 -23.84 7.58 52.87
N ALA A 782 -23.25 8.31 53.81
CA ALA A 782 -22.55 9.57 53.55
C ALA A 782 -21.01 9.45 53.56
N ASN A 783 -20.46 8.25 53.70
CA ASN A 783 -19.01 8.02 53.83
C ASN A 783 -18.66 6.56 53.45
N PRO A 784 -18.94 6.14 52.20
CA PRO A 784 -18.57 4.81 51.70
C PRO A 784 -17.05 4.54 51.85
N ASP A 785 -16.66 3.27 52.04
CA ASP A 785 -15.24 2.86 52.08
C ASP A 785 -14.87 2.02 50.85
N ALA A 786 -15.85 1.28 50.31
CA ALA A 786 -15.64 0.42 49.14
C ALA A 786 -15.36 1.22 47.86
N VAL A 787 -15.95 2.42 47.75
CA VAL A 787 -15.76 3.37 46.63
C VAL A 787 -15.72 4.80 47.15
N SER A 788 -15.40 5.77 46.29
CA SER A 788 -15.37 7.19 46.69
C SER A 788 -16.76 7.74 47.00
N ASP A 789 -16.84 8.77 47.86
CA ASP A 789 -18.08 9.49 48.17
C ASP A 789 -18.82 9.97 46.91
N ALA A 790 -18.09 10.41 45.88
CA ALA A 790 -18.69 10.86 44.62
C ALA A 790 -19.50 9.78 43.89
N ASN A 791 -19.21 8.50 44.14
CA ASN A 791 -19.83 7.36 43.48
C ASN A 791 -20.71 6.53 44.43
N GLY A 792 -20.35 6.38 45.70
CA GLY A 792 -21.01 5.45 46.63
C GLY A 792 -21.95 6.09 47.66
N GLU A 793 -22.23 7.39 47.56
CA GLU A 793 -23.23 8.03 48.42
C GLU A 793 -24.66 7.73 47.95
N TRP A 794 -25.51 7.33 48.88
CA TRP A 794 -26.93 7.04 48.66
C TRP A 794 -27.74 7.24 49.93
N PHE A 795 -29.06 7.33 49.79
CA PHE A 795 -30.01 7.30 50.89
C PHE A 795 -31.35 6.74 50.44
N GLU A 796 -32.21 6.44 51.40
CA GLU A 796 -33.52 5.86 51.16
C GLU A 796 -34.63 6.67 51.79
N ILE A 797 -35.70 6.82 51.03
CA ILE A 797 -36.99 7.29 51.53
C ILE A 797 -37.93 6.09 51.57
N ARG A 798 -38.48 5.81 52.75
CA ARG A 798 -39.50 4.79 52.93
C ARG A 798 -40.88 5.41 52.97
N ALA A 799 -41.81 4.87 52.19
CA ALA A 799 -43.19 5.29 52.16
C ALA A 799 -44.01 4.67 53.30
N LEU A 800 -44.75 5.50 54.02
CA LEU A 800 -45.74 5.12 55.04
C LEU A 800 -47.18 5.21 54.52
N ALA A 801 -47.38 5.97 53.44
CA ALA A 801 -48.61 6.04 52.67
C ALA A 801 -48.30 6.02 51.16
N ALA A 802 -49.32 5.92 50.31
CA ALA A 802 -49.14 5.96 48.86
C ALA A 802 -49.04 7.42 48.39
N PHE A 803 -47.98 7.74 47.67
CA PHE A 803 -47.74 9.06 47.06
C PHE A 803 -46.89 8.91 45.79
N ASP A 804 -46.77 9.98 45.02
CA ASP A 804 -45.84 10.06 43.89
C ASP A 804 -44.58 10.85 44.28
N LEU A 805 -43.41 10.38 43.87
CA LEU A 805 -42.15 11.10 44.11
C LEU A 805 -42.05 12.42 43.34
N ASN A 806 -42.87 12.61 42.30
CA ASN A 806 -42.91 13.83 41.50
C ASN A 806 -43.13 15.06 42.39
N GLY A 807 -42.19 16.01 42.33
CA GLY A 807 -42.22 17.23 43.14
C GLY A 807 -41.60 17.10 44.53
N VAL A 808 -41.10 15.93 44.94
CA VAL A 808 -40.35 15.78 46.19
C VAL A 808 -39.04 16.55 46.09
N GLU A 809 -38.83 17.45 47.04
CA GLU A 809 -37.68 18.33 47.20
C GLU A 809 -36.64 17.68 48.13
N LEU A 810 -35.39 17.61 47.69
CA LEU A 810 -34.28 16.98 48.41
C LEU A 810 -33.15 17.98 48.65
N GLY A 811 -32.52 17.90 49.81
CA GLY A 811 -31.34 18.72 50.10
C GLY A 811 -30.73 18.40 51.44
N ARG A 812 -29.76 19.23 51.87
CA ARG A 812 -29.08 19.01 53.16
C ARG A 812 -29.86 19.59 54.32
N LEU A 813 -30.00 20.91 54.35
CA LEU A 813 -30.78 21.62 55.36
C LEU A 813 -31.99 22.27 54.70
N PHE A 814 -33.18 22.05 55.27
CA PHE A 814 -34.42 22.60 54.73
C PHE A 814 -34.39 24.14 54.61
N ALA A 815 -33.70 24.81 55.56
CA ALA A 815 -33.58 26.26 55.57
C ALA A 815 -32.79 26.83 54.36
N ASP A 816 -31.98 25.99 53.69
CA ASP A 816 -31.17 26.39 52.54
C ASP A 816 -31.90 26.19 51.21
N GLY A 817 -33.08 25.57 51.24
CA GLY A 817 -33.87 25.21 50.06
C GLY A 817 -33.40 23.93 49.36
N PRO A 818 -34.13 23.48 48.32
CA PRO A 818 -33.83 22.23 47.63
C PRO A 818 -32.54 22.31 46.82
N LEU A 819 -31.78 21.23 46.87
CA LEU A 819 -30.64 20.97 45.98
C LEU A 819 -31.07 20.13 44.78
N ALA A 820 -32.15 19.36 44.91
CA ALA A 820 -32.81 18.65 43.82
C ALA A 820 -34.33 18.66 44.06
N THR A 821 -35.09 18.59 42.97
CA THR A 821 -36.52 18.28 42.99
C THR A 821 -36.73 17.15 42.01
N ILE A 822 -37.38 16.08 42.44
CA ILE A 822 -37.65 14.93 41.59
C ILE A 822 -38.70 15.38 40.57
N ALA A 823 -38.30 15.41 39.30
CA ALA A 823 -39.15 15.76 38.18
C ALA A 823 -39.12 14.60 37.19
N ASP A 824 -40.31 14.06 36.90
CA ASP A 824 -40.50 12.98 35.95
C ASP A 824 -41.85 13.21 35.25
N PRO A 825 -41.96 12.99 33.93
CA PRO A 825 -43.22 13.10 33.21
C PRO A 825 -44.24 12.04 33.65
N ASN A 826 -43.78 10.88 34.12
CA ASN A 826 -44.60 9.78 34.63
C ASN A 826 -44.80 9.90 36.14
N CYS A 827 -45.95 9.42 36.62
CA CYS A 827 -46.22 9.34 38.04
C CYS A 827 -45.36 8.26 38.70
N LEU A 828 -44.35 8.68 39.46
CA LEU A 828 -43.45 7.83 40.23
C LEU A 828 -44.14 7.36 41.52
N ALA A 829 -45.16 6.53 41.36
CA ALA A 829 -45.99 6.05 42.46
C ALA A 829 -45.22 5.09 43.38
N VAL A 830 -45.18 5.41 44.67
CA VAL A 830 -44.56 4.58 45.72
C VAL A 830 -45.66 4.03 46.62
N ALA A 831 -45.67 2.71 46.85
CA ALA A 831 -46.68 2.09 47.72
C ALA A 831 -46.23 2.10 49.19
N PRO A 832 -47.18 2.07 50.16
CA PRO A 832 -46.83 2.02 51.57
C PRO A 832 -45.98 0.78 51.89
N GLY A 833 -44.82 1.00 52.51
CA GLY A 833 -43.84 -0.02 52.88
C GLY A 833 -42.66 -0.13 51.92
N ASP A 834 -42.75 0.45 50.72
CA ASP A 834 -41.65 0.46 49.76
C ASP A 834 -40.59 1.49 50.16
N SER A 835 -39.33 1.18 49.86
CA SER A 835 -38.20 2.10 50.00
C SER A 835 -37.72 2.51 48.60
N THR A 836 -37.58 3.81 48.39
CA THR A 836 -36.99 4.40 47.18
C THR A 836 -35.50 4.64 47.43
N LEU A 837 -34.64 4.02 46.63
CA LEU A 837 -33.19 4.16 46.68
C LEU A 837 -32.74 5.34 45.81
N ILE A 838 -32.11 6.32 46.46
CA ILE A 838 -31.66 7.57 45.83
C ILE A 838 -30.14 7.63 45.91
N ALA A 839 -29.45 7.72 44.77
CA ALA A 839 -27.97 7.63 44.74
C ALA A 839 -27.30 8.65 43.81
N ARG A 840 -25.99 8.83 44.00
CA ARG A 840 -25.16 9.68 43.14
C ARG A 840 -24.79 9.06 41.79
N ASN A 841 -24.81 7.74 41.69
CA ASN A 841 -24.39 7.00 40.52
C ASN A 841 -25.24 5.71 40.39
N GLY A 842 -25.84 5.50 39.22
CA GLY A 842 -26.71 4.37 38.94
C GLY A 842 -25.97 3.11 38.45
N ASP A 843 -24.71 3.25 38.04
CA ASP A 843 -23.89 2.14 37.57
C ASP A 843 -23.43 1.28 38.77
N ASN A 844 -24.00 0.07 38.87
CA ASN A 844 -23.73 -0.87 39.96
C ASN A 844 -22.26 -1.32 40.04
N MET A 845 -21.49 -1.20 38.95
CA MET A 845 -20.07 -1.57 38.92
C MET A 845 -19.18 -0.49 39.55
N VAL A 846 -19.69 0.75 39.64
CA VAL A 846 -18.92 1.93 40.07
C VAL A 846 -19.43 2.48 41.41
N ASN A 847 -20.71 2.28 41.74
CA ASN A 847 -21.35 2.80 42.94
C ASN A 847 -21.19 1.93 44.21
N GLY A 848 -20.31 0.91 44.15
CA GLY A 848 -20.06 0.00 45.27
C GLY A 848 -20.97 -1.23 45.30
N GLY A 849 -21.73 -1.49 44.23
CA GLY A 849 -22.60 -2.67 44.11
C GLY A 849 -23.99 -2.46 44.69
N LEU A 850 -24.56 -1.26 44.53
CA LEU A 850 -25.96 -1.00 44.88
C LEU A 850 -26.92 -1.81 43.97
N PRO A 851 -28.11 -2.17 44.47
CA PRO A 851 -29.20 -2.64 43.61
C PRO A 851 -29.65 -1.49 42.68
N ALA A 852 -30.63 -1.78 41.81
CA ALA A 852 -31.20 -0.78 40.91
C ALA A 852 -31.59 0.49 41.68
N VAL A 853 -31.08 1.63 41.22
CA VAL A 853 -31.30 2.95 41.83
C VAL A 853 -32.55 3.56 41.22
N ASP A 854 -33.48 4.00 42.06
CA ASP A 854 -34.77 4.54 41.61
C ASP A 854 -34.66 6.01 41.19
N VAL A 855 -33.78 6.79 41.82
CA VAL A 855 -33.61 8.22 41.53
C VAL A 855 -32.13 8.61 41.62
N LEU A 856 -31.64 9.34 40.62
CA LEU A 856 -30.30 9.90 40.61
C LEU A 856 -30.27 11.34 41.12
N ILE A 857 -29.24 11.67 41.90
CA ILE A 857 -28.99 13.04 42.37
C ILE A 857 -27.55 13.48 42.12
N SER A 858 -27.36 14.79 41.94
CA SER A 858 -26.05 15.38 41.65
C SER A 858 -25.33 15.95 42.89
N PHE A 859 -26.05 16.17 44.00
CA PHE A 859 -25.47 16.69 45.23
C PHE A 859 -24.93 15.57 46.11
N GLY A 860 -23.88 15.87 46.89
CA GLY A 860 -23.29 14.90 47.81
C GLY A 860 -23.81 15.01 49.22
N LEU A 861 -23.68 13.94 49.97
CA LEU A 861 -23.83 14.00 51.42
C LEU A 861 -22.54 14.58 52.01
N THR A 862 -22.50 14.74 53.33
CA THR A 862 -21.30 15.25 53.99
C THR A 862 -21.04 14.41 55.22
N ASN A 863 -19.80 13.97 55.41
CA ASN A 863 -19.46 12.90 56.35
C ASN A 863 -19.57 13.38 57.82
N SER A 864 -19.74 14.69 58.05
CA SER A 864 -19.90 15.30 59.38
C SER A 864 -20.65 16.63 59.36
N ASN A 865 -21.24 17.00 60.51
CA ASN A 865 -21.95 18.26 60.77
C ASN A 865 -22.95 18.66 59.68
N SER A 866 -23.80 17.72 59.27
CA SER A 866 -24.69 17.91 58.14
C SER A 866 -26.08 17.35 58.43
N ALA A 867 -26.93 17.45 57.42
CA ALA A 867 -28.31 17.03 57.43
C ALA A 867 -28.70 16.53 56.04
N LEU A 868 -29.83 15.84 56.00
CA LEU A 868 -30.53 15.44 54.79
C LEU A 868 -32.02 15.67 55.04
N TYR A 869 -32.72 16.26 54.09
CA TYR A 869 -34.14 16.52 54.20
C TYR A 869 -34.90 16.09 52.93
N ALA A 870 -36.16 15.71 53.14
CA ALA A 870 -37.17 15.55 52.10
C ALA A 870 -38.34 16.51 52.36
N GLY A 871 -38.81 17.20 51.33
CA GLY A 871 -39.90 18.17 51.40
C GLY A 871 -40.78 18.13 50.16
N VAL A 872 -41.84 18.93 50.13
CA VAL A 872 -42.66 19.14 48.93
C VAL A 872 -43.32 20.51 48.98
N GLY A 873 -43.25 21.28 47.89
CA GLY A 873 -43.89 22.59 47.78
C GLY A 873 -43.53 23.56 48.92
N GLY A 874 -42.27 23.53 49.38
CA GLY A 874 -41.80 24.32 50.51
C GLY A 874 -42.33 23.91 51.89
N VAL A 875 -42.84 22.67 52.04
CA VAL A 875 -43.16 22.04 53.32
C VAL A 875 -42.11 20.99 53.65
N LEU A 876 -41.57 21.01 54.87
CA LEU A 876 -40.66 19.98 55.36
C LEU A 876 -41.46 18.72 55.71
N LEU A 877 -41.09 17.58 55.14
CA LEU A 877 -41.71 16.28 55.43
C LEU A 877 -40.86 15.48 56.42
N ASP A 878 -39.54 15.42 56.19
CA ASP A 878 -38.59 14.77 57.11
C ASP A 878 -37.19 15.39 57.02
N GLN A 879 -36.44 15.41 58.12
CA GLN A 879 -35.03 15.82 58.14
C GLN A 879 -34.23 15.10 59.22
N VAL A 880 -33.18 14.41 58.81
CA VAL A 880 -32.17 13.83 59.71
C VAL A 880 -30.94 14.72 59.79
N THR A 881 -30.32 14.81 60.98
CA THR A 881 -29.06 15.55 61.19
C THR A 881 -28.03 14.68 61.88
N TRP A 882 -26.75 14.86 61.55
CA TRP A 882 -25.66 14.10 62.15
C TRP A 882 -24.41 14.95 62.39
N VAL A 883 -23.68 14.59 63.46
CA VAL A 883 -22.37 15.19 63.77
C VAL A 883 -21.27 14.48 62.99
N SER A 884 -21.36 13.17 62.82
CA SER A 884 -20.41 12.34 62.05
C SER A 884 -21.06 11.00 61.71
N VAL A 885 -20.74 10.44 60.56
CA VAL A 885 -21.08 9.05 60.18
C VAL A 885 -19.87 8.13 60.29
N ALA A 886 -20.10 6.81 60.37
CA ALA A 886 -19.04 5.82 60.27
C ALA A 886 -18.50 5.73 58.83
N THR A 887 -17.24 5.32 58.66
CA THR A 887 -16.69 4.97 57.33
C THR A 887 -17.15 3.57 56.95
N GLY A 888 -17.66 3.41 55.72
CA GLY A 888 -18.09 2.14 55.15
C GLY A 888 -19.34 1.54 55.79
N ALA A 889 -20.12 2.32 56.53
CA ALA A 889 -21.38 1.87 57.12
C ALA A 889 -22.43 2.99 57.06
N SER A 890 -23.60 2.68 56.50
CA SER A 890 -24.76 3.56 56.50
C SER A 890 -25.29 3.76 57.90
N THR A 891 -26.05 4.84 58.09
CA THR A 891 -26.80 5.11 59.30
C THR A 891 -28.25 4.71 59.05
N SER A 892 -28.71 3.65 59.71
CA SER A 892 -30.04 3.05 59.51
C SER A 892 -30.98 3.44 60.64
N LEU A 893 -32.20 3.82 60.30
CA LEU A 893 -33.30 4.06 61.22
C LEU A 893 -33.85 2.72 61.70
N ASP A 894 -34.01 2.55 63.02
CA ASP A 894 -34.65 1.36 63.59
C ASP A 894 -36.09 1.23 63.04
N PRO A 895 -36.46 0.07 62.46
CA PRO A 895 -37.81 -0.16 61.94
C PRO A 895 -38.95 0.08 62.93
N ASP A 896 -38.72 0.01 64.24
CA ASP A 896 -39.73 0.33 65.27
C ASP A 896 -40.02 1.85 65.36
N ASN A 897 -39.23 2.69 64.69
CA ASN A 897 -39.33 4.16 64.69
C ASN A 897 -39.57 4.76 63.29
N TYR A 898 -40.15 4.01 62.34
CA TYR A 898 -40.64 4.56 61.06
C TYR A 898 -41.87 5.47 61.26
N ASP A 899 -41.61 6.67 61.76
CA ASP A 899 -42.57 7.73 62.08
C ASP A 899 -41.86 9.09 62.01
N ASP A 900 -42.56 10.12 61.54
CA ASP A 900 -42.05 11.47 61.23
C ASP A 900 -41.62 12.28 62.46
N ILE A 901 -41.84 11.77 63.68
CA ILE A 901 -41.42 12.39 64.93
C ILE A 901 -40.47 11.47 65.71
N LEU A 902 -40.69 10.15 65.67
CA LEU A 902 -39.86 9.18 66.40
C LEU A 902 -38.50 8.96 65.74
N ASN A 903 -38.33 9.32 64.48
CA ASN A 903 -37.07 9.25 63.75
C ASN A 903 -36.11 10.44 64.03
N ASP A 904 -36.56 11.56 64.58
CA ASP A 904 -35.71 12.73 64.86
C ASP A 904 -34.58 12.49 65.89
N PRO A 905 -34.80 11.77 67.02
CA PRO A 905 -33.78 11.60 68.03
C PRO A 905 -32.63 10.70 67.56
N PRO A 906 -31.35 11.04 67.82
CA PRO A 906 -30.21 10.19 67.43
C PRO A 906 -30.20 8.77 68.01
N VAL A 907 -31.04 8.47 69.01
CA VAL A 907 -31.19 7.13 69.59
C VAL A 907 -32.01 6.19 68.70
N ALA A 908 -32.78 6.72 67.74
CA ALA A 908 -33.54 5.94 66.78
C ALA A 908 -32.66 5.38 65.65
N TRP A 909 -31.41 5.81 65.54
CA TRP A 909 -30.49 5.46 64.46
C TRP A 909 -29.29 4.67 64.96
N CYS A 910 -28.81 3.72 64.16
CA CYS A 910 -27.60 2.97 64.43
C CYS A 910 -26.81 2.69 63.15
N PRO A 911 -25.48 2.46 63.24
CA PRO A 911 -24.70 2.04 62.08
C PRO A 911 -25.14 0.66 61.58
N ALA A 912 -25.31 0.52 60.27
CA ALA A 912 -25.63 -0.76 59.64
C ALA A 912 -24.56 -1.83 59.91
N THR A 913 -24.98 -3.09 59.98
CA THR A 913 -24.09 -4.25 60.18
C THR A 913 -24.17 -5.30 59.09
N THR A 914 -25.11 -5.15 58.15
CA THR A 914 -25.29 -6.07 57.02
C THR A 914 -24.40 -5.65 55.86
N PRO A 915 -23.48 -6.49 55.36
CA PRO A 915 -22.71 -6.15 54.17
C PRO A 915 -23.56 -6.20 52.90
N TYR A 916 -23.38 -5.24 52.01
CA TYR A 916 -23.91 -5.23 50.64
C TYR A 916 -22.78 -5.01 49.63
N GLY A 917 -23.07 -5.29 48.35
CA GLY A 917 -22.16 -5.00 47.24
C GLY A 917 -20.71 -5.42 47.47
N LEU A 918 -19.80 -4.45 47.35
CA LEU A 918 -18.34 -4.62 47.50
C LEU A 918 -17.83 -4.64 48.95
N GLY A 919 -18.71 -4.60 49.96
CA GLY A 919 -18.37 -4.86 51.35
C GLY A 919 -18.65 -3.73 52.34
N ASP A 920 -19.19 -2.59 51.89
CA ASP A 920 -19.78 -1.58 52.78
C ASP A 920 -21.02 -2.17 53.50
N LEU A 921 -21.37 -1.61 54.64
CA LEU A 921 -22.48 -2.07 55.48
C LEU A 921 -23.72 -1.19 55.28
N GLY A 922 -24.86 -1.81 55.02
CA GLY A 922 -26.15 -1.17 54.71
C GLY A 922 -27.19 -2.17 54.22
N SER A 923 -28.42 -1.69 54.01
CA SER A 923 -29.55 -2.48 53.50
C SER A 923 -30.24 -1.83 52.30
N PRO A 924 -29.49 -1.38 51.25
CA PRO A 924 -30.10 -0.71 50.12
C PRO A 924 -31.16 -1.59 49.43
N GLY A 925 -32.34 -1.03 49.17
CA GLY A 925 -33.54 -1.68 48.65
C GLY A 925 -34.23 -2.65 49.62
N ALA A 926 -33.87 -2.67 50.91
CA ALA A 926 -34.37 -3.65 51.88
C ALA A 926 -34.74 -3.03 53.24
N ASP A 927 -35.42 -3.79 54.10
CA ASP A 927 -35.74 -3.35 55.46
C ASP A 927 -34.46 -3.22 56.32
N ASN A 928 -34.39 -2.12 57.09
CA ASN A 928 -33.29 -1.88 58.00
C ASN A 928 -33.17 -2.92 59.12
N GLN A 929 -31.96 -3.05 59.66
CA GLN A 929 -31.74 -3.78 60.91
C GLN A 929 -32.39 -3.09 62.12
N GLN A 930 -32.77 -3.89 63.12
CA GLN A 930 -33.16 -3.38 64.44
C GLN A 930 -31.94 -2.84 65.20
N CYS A 931 -32.07 -1.68 65.84
CA CYS A 931 -30.99 -1.12 66.64
C CYS A 931 -30.92 -1.81 68.00
N GLN A 932 -29.71 -2.18 68.45
CA GLN A 932 -29.48 -2.92 69.71
C GLN A 932 -29.10 -2.04 70.90
#